data_AF-G9MG48-F1
#
_entry.id   AF-G9MG48-F1
#
_cell.length_a   1.000
_cell.length_b   1.000
_cell.length_c   1.000
_cell.angle_alpha   90.00
_cell.angle_beta   90.00
_cell.angle_gamma   90.00
#
_symmetry.space_group_name_H-M   'P 1'
#
loop_
_entity.id
_entity.type
_entity.pdbx_description
1 polymer ?
#
loop_
_entity_poly.entity_id
_entity_poly.type
_entity_poly.pdbx_seq_one_letter_code
_entity_poly.pdbx_strand_id
1 'polypeptide(L)'
;RLSSWHLPCAAFIKSTIPLLDTVLTSREHASIPNYMTINSPKEINRLSPLTTPSPLMIRSQQKFKQIQANLFLKGRFDEYFINCKREEHIALINNFHETWMHIFVIAKHWGRGPLFWTKAMVSTATISSSAAPLSSHMSPMDNDSLALSPSVCDEPINSPTRLCGWVVHMDDNQLYGNYQEYPDYRGYQNYQVLNNSGIKKTPLNKPWSRAERKKFPFLQSMKELAIQAALTPLASDDLPFSAEIIVDSLRTNTNLLQQEALKFGIMAGNVVLVESVLRALKKTPDFQKLLKEIHPYHIAASFLDGGYTCCSLISTLKQHLLYDYPINANNEDSMGHTILDSLVISIFRSHTDVSPHEVSSGFSYTNMYPGEEKDACGRWDADSPAVRQLFQNGNCRIPLSWKHPFCHSSVQAVCHSIIAIFPPGSLRSHLNHSSGLFKKNCSSCDGELSLGPLHSVIMLAYYLGGSGIQGETLFGAIAVLVCLLRLGANIKHKANVSVDKILGLLSENACHHSEMDAEEFIGRIPQDTIRLWSSECQIGWHCIFRILRLAKDNCTLDDSKESQDIFNNDDPDAEFDGDNDNDDESIQSEISEYSCELNDFGVHGIGSSFPCGNPQLGIIWAAIQVEILTYRKTSDYDPWISNNFSIAALANWLDGVSEELEMPLMQMETMKEHTVCGWFN
;
A
#
# COMPACT_ATOMS: atom_id res chain seq x y z
N ARG A 1 -4.79 -19.74 2.54
CA ARG A 1 -4.34 -18.46 1.92
C ARG A 1 -2.83 -18.41 2.11
N LEU A 2 -2.06 -18.40 1.02
CA LEU A 2 -0.59 -18.41 1.05
C LEU A 2 -0.03 -17.01 1.37
N SER A 3 -0.68 -15.95 0.87
CA SER A 3 -0.23 -14.56 1.00
C SER A 3 -0.22 -14.03 2.45
N SER A 4 -0.89 -14.72 3.38
CA SER A 4 -0.97 -14.32 4.79
C SER A 4 0.31 -14.59 5.58
N TRP A 5 1.22 -15.44 5.08
CA TRP A 5 2.41 -15.93 5.81
C TRP A 5 3.67 -15.10 5.55
N HIS A 6 3.53 -13.78 5.54
CA HIS A 6 4.61 -12.82 5.25
C HIS A 6 5.61 -12.61 6.40
N LEU A 7 5.37 -13.17 7.59
CA LEU A 7 6.26 -13.06 8.75
C LEU A 7 6.73 -14.42 9.30
N PRO A 8 7.97 -14.51 9.82
CA PRO A 8 8.43 -15.64 10.61
C PRO A 8 7.73 -15.65 11.99
N CYS A 9 7.75 -16.80 12.67
CA CYS A 9 6.97 -17.04 13.89
C CYS A 9 7.17 -15.98 14.98
N ALA A 10 8.42 -15.59 15.27
CA ALA A 10 8.72 -14.62 16.33
C ALA A 10 8.11 -13.24 16.05
N ALA A 11 8.19 -12.76 14.80
CA ALA A 11 7.58 -11.51 14.39
C ALA A 11 6.05 -11.65 14.29
N PHE A 12 5.55 -12.78 13.79
CA PHE A 12 4.13 -13.06 13.65
C PHE A 12 3.40 -12.96 14.99
N ILE A 13 3.93 -13.58 16.06
CA ILE A 13 3.33 -13.52 17.40
C ILE A 13 3.23 -12.07 17.89
N LYS A 14 4.29 -11.27 17.73
CA LYS A 14 4.30 -9.85 18.12
C LYS A 14 3.42 -8.96 17.25
N SER A 15 3.11 -9.40 16.03
CA SER A 15 2.20 -8.69 15.13
C SER A 15 0.74 -8.79 15.58
N THR A 16 0.38 -9.80 16.36
CA THR A 16 -0.99 -9.99 16.89
C THR A 16 -1.13 -9.43 18.31
N ILE A 17 -2.14 -8.59 18.55
CA ILE A 17 -2.49 -8.03 19.88
C ILE A 17 -3.22 -9.12 20.70
N PRO A 18 -2.99 -9.28 22.02
CA PRO A 18 -2.81 -10.60 22.63
C PRO A 18 -4.13 -11.36 22.86
N LEU A 19 -4.48 -12.22 21.90
CA LEU A 19 -5.19 -13.47 22.19
C LEU A 19 -4.21 -14.66 22.24
N LEU A 20 -3.03 -14.54 21.63
CA LEU A 20 -2.05 -15.63 21.50
C LEU A 20 -1.14 -15.79 22.73
N ASP A 21 -0.72 -14.68 23.36
CA ASP A 21 0.13 -14.71 24.56
C ASP A 21 -0.56 -15.40 25.74
N THR A 22 -1.88 -15.16 25.91
CA THR A 22 -2.68 -15.79 26.97
C THR A 22 -2.82 -17.30 26.76
N VAL A 23 -2.92 -17.76 25.50
CA VAL A 23 -3.02 -19.20 25.19
C VAL A 23 -1.66 -19.90 25.34
N LEU A 24 -0.56 -19.22 25.03
CA LEU A 24 0.80 -19.76 25.15
C LEU A 24 1.32 -19.76 26.61
N THR A 25 0.82 -18.87 27.47
CA THR A 25 1.20 -18.79 28.90
C THR A 25 0.25 -19.52 29.85
N SER A 26 -1.06 -19.60 29.55
CA SER A 26 -2.05 -20.17 30.48
C SER A 26 -1.99 -21.69 30.67
N ARG A 27 -1.21 -22.41 29.85
CA ARG A 27 -1.13 -23.88 29.97
C ARG A 27 -0.23 -24.36 31.12
N GLU A 28 0.55 -23.47 31.74
CA GLU A 28 1.35 -23.84 32.92
C GLU A 28 0.56 -23.81 34.24
N HIS A 29 -0.59 -23.12 34.31
CA HIS A 29 -1.34 -22.95 35.55
C HIS A 29 -2.87 -23.03 35.38
N ALA A 30 -3.38 -24.18 34.93
CA ALA A 30 -4.77 -24.53 35.18
C ALA A 30 -4.87 -25.19 36.57
N SER A 31 -5.22 -24.42 37.59
CA SER A 31 -5.50 -24.91 38.95
C SER A 31 -6.69 -25.88 38.92
N ILE A 32 -6.41 -27.17 39.09
CA ILE A 32 -7.44 -28.21 39.22
C ILE A 32 -8.16 -28.01 40.57
N PRO A 33 -9.51 -28.02 40.62
CA PRO A 33 -10.24 -28.00 41.89
C PRO A 33 -9.85 -29.20 42.77
N ASN A 34 -9.58 -28.96 44.05
CA ASN A 34 -9.05 -29.95 45.02
C ASN A 34 -9.87 -31.24 45.23
N TYR A 35 -11.02 -31.41 44.57
CA TYR A 35 -11.85 -32.61 44.63
C TYR A 35 -11.72 -33.53 43.40
N MET A 36 -10.95 -33.14 42.37
CA MET A 36 -10.72 -33.97 41.19
C MET A 36 -9.28 -34.47 41.13
N THR A 37 -9.05 -35.70 41.58
CA THR A 37 -7.77 -36.39 41.39
C THR A 37 -7.78 -37.06 40.02
N ILE A 38 -7.29 -36.35 38.99
CA ILE A 38 -6.97 -36.96 37.71
C ILE A 38 -5.56 -37.51 37.81
N ASN A 39 -5.43 -38.82 37.95
CA ASN A 39 -4.13 -39.48 37.79
C ASN A 39 -3.72 -39.34 36.32
N SER A 40 -2.79 -38.43 36.03
CA SER A 40 -2.08 -38.42 34.75
C SER A 40 -1.52 -39.82 34.48
N PRO A 41 -1.63 -40.38 33.26
CA PRO A 41 -0.89 -41.58 32.93
C PRO A 41 0.58 -41.25 33.15
N LYS A 42 1.25 -42.01 34.02
CA LYS A 42 2.70 -41.91 34.21
C LYS A 42 3.35 -41.87 32.83
N GLU A 43 4.28 -40.94 32.61
CA GLU A 43 5.15 -40.95 31.44
C GLU A 43 5.60 -42.39 31.19
N ILE A 44 5.13 -42.96 30.08
CA ILE A 44 5.59 -44.25 29.64
C ILE A 44 7.04 -44.02 29.24
N ASN A 45 7.95 -44.40 30.13
CA ASN A 45 9.36 -44.60 29.83
C ASN A 45 9.46 -45.23 28.43
N ARG A 46 10.13 -44.55 27.50
CA ARG A 46 10.41 -44.98 26.12
C ARG A 46 11.37 -46.17 26.06
N LEU A 47 11.08 -47.23 26.81
CA LEU A 47 11.82 -48.49 26.85
C LEU A 47 10.84 -49.67 27.01
N SER A 48 9.73 -49.68 26.27
CA SER A 48 8.93 -50.88 26.05
C SER A 48 8.47 -50.96 24.60
N PRO A 49 8.81 -52.02 23.85
CA PRO A 49 8.33 -52.24 22.50
C PRO A 49 6.91 -52.83 22.57
N LEU A 50 6.01 -52.38 21.68
CA LEU A 50 4.60 -52.77 21.54
C LEU A 50 3.58 -52.07 22.47
N THR A 51 3.23 -50.83 22.15
CA THR A 51 1.83 -50.38 22.29
C THR A 51 1.36 -49.87 20.93
N THR A 52 0.82 -50.77 20.11
CA THR A 52 0.18 -50.44 18.84
C THR A 52 -1.12 -49.66 19.15
N PRO A 53 -1.32 -48.46 18.58
CA PRO A 53 -2.53 -47.68 18.84
C PRO A 53 -3.78 -48.44 18.40
N SER A 54 -4.86 -48.38 19.19
CA SER A 54 -6.11 -49.07 18.87
C SER A 54 -6.75 -48.50 17.59
N PRO A 55 -7.57 -49.27 16.84
CA PRO A 55 -8.26 -48.76 15.65
C PRO A 55 -9.10 -47.49 15.91
N LEU A 56 -9.63 -47.33 17.12
CA LEU A 56 -10.38 -46.15 17.54
C LEU A 56 -9.48 -44.94 17.81
N MET A 57 -8.26 -45.16 18.35
CA MET A 57 -7.25 -44.12 18.50
C MET A 57 -6.74 -43.65 17.14
N ILE A 58 -6.45 -44.57 16.21
CA ILE A 58 -6.04 -44.24 14.84
C ILE A 58 -7.12 -43.42 14.14
N ARG A 59 -8.39 -43.83 14.24
CA ARG A 59 -9.52 -43.10 13.63
C ARG A 59 -9.74 -41.72 14.25
N SER A 60 -9.56 -41.58 15.56
CA SER A 60 -9.65 -40.29 16.26
C SER A 60 -8.50 -39.36 15.85
N GLN A 61 -7.27 -39.88 15.74
CA GLN A 61 -6.11 -39.12 15.25
C GLN A 61 -6.30 -38.66 13.80
N GLN A 62 -6.79 -39.53 12.92
CA GLN A 62 -7.10 -39.17 11.53
C GLN A 62 -8.17 -38.08 11.44
N LYS A 63 -9.25 -38.19 12.22
CA LYS A 63 -10.31 -37.18 12.28
C LYS A 63 -9.78 -35.85 12.81
N PHE A 64 -8.91 -35.88 13.82
CA PHE A 64 -8.25 -34.68 14.34
C PHE A 64 -7.36 -34.03 13.28
N LYS A 65 -6.48 -34.79 12.60
CA LYS A 65 -5.65 -34.29 11.49
C LYS A 65 -6.48 -33.70 10.35
N GLN A 66 -7.66 -34.24 10.09
CA GLN A 66 -8.60 -33.71 9.09
C GLN A 66 -9.28 -32.40 9.54
N ILE A 67 -9.65 -32.28 10.82
CA ILE A 67 -10.16 -31.04 11.39
C ILE A 67 -9.10 -29.94 11.32
N GLN A 68 -7.86 -30.25 11.68
CA GLN A 68 -6.73 -29.33 11.61
C GLN A 68 -6.44 -28.89 10.16
N ALA A 69 -6.43 -29.83 9.20
CA ALA A 69 -6.30 -29.50 7.78
C ALA A 69 -7.40 -28.55 7.30
N ASN A 70 -8.64 -28.74 7.75
CA ASN A 70 -9.76 -27.88 7.39
C ASN A 70 -9.67 -26.48 8.02
N LEU A 71 -9.24 -26.38 9.29
CA LEU A 71 -9.01 -25.08 9.94
C LEU A 71 -7.91 -24.31 9.22
N PHE A 72 -6.82 -25.00 8.86
CA PHE A 72 -5.72 -24.46 8.09
C PHE A 72 -6.15 -23.95 6.70
N LEU A 73 -6.88 -24.78 5.93
CA LEU A 73 -7.36 -24.40 4.59
C LEU A 73 -8.35 -23.21 4.62
N LYS A 74 -9.15 -23.10 5.69
CA LYS A 74 -10.10 -22.00 5.90
C LYS A 74 -9.46 -20.71 6.41
N GLY A 75 -8.17 -20.72 6.76
CA GLY A 75 -7.48 -19.55 7.32
C GLY A 75 -7.92 -19.17 8.72
N ARG A 76 -8.53 -20.10 9.49
CA ARG A 76 -8.92 -19.89 10.90
C ARG A 76 -7.73 -20.22 11.79
N PHE A 77 -6.70 -19.38 11.68
CA PHE A 77 -5.40 -19.66 12.29
C PHE A 77 -5.44 -19.64 13.82
N ASP A 78 -6.24 -18.76 14.42
CA ASP A 78 -6.40 -18.69 15.89
C ASP A 78 -6.89 -20.01 16.48
N GLU A 79 -7.90 -20.63 15.84
CA GLU A 79 -8.44 -21.93 16.26
C GLU A 79 -7.52 -23.11 15.94
N TYR A 80 -6.76 -22.98 14.86
CA TYR A 80 -5.74 -23.95 14.49
C TYR A 80 -4.59 -23.96 15.52
N PHE A 81 -4.14 -22.78 15.94
CA PHE A 81 -3.01 -22.62 16.86
C PHE A 81 -3.31 -23.08 18.29
N ILE A 82 -4.56 -23.00 18.75
CA ILE A 82 -4.98 -23.55 20.07
C ILE A 82 -4.66 -25.05 20.19
N ASN A 83 -4.60 -25.77 19.07
CA ASN A 83 -4.55 -27.23 19.05
C ASN A 83 -3.17 -27.83 18.71
N CYS A 84 -2.15 -27.01 18.44
CA CYS A 84 -0.79 -27.46 18.08
C CYS A 84 0.17 -27.32 19.27
N LYS A 85 1.25 -28.13 19.32
CA LYS A 85 2.34 -27.88 20.28
C LYS A 85 3.15 -26.65 19.87
N ARG A 86 3.87 -26.05 20.82
CA ARG A 86 4.68 -24.85 20.59
C ARG A 86 5.77 -25.06 19.55
N GLU A 87 6.45 -26.21 19.58
CA GLU A 87 7.53 -26.54 18.66
C GLU A 87 6.99 -26.76 17.23
N GLU A 88 5.85 -27.43 17.12
CA GLU A 88 5.12 -27.65 15.86
C GLU A 88 4.66 -26.32 15.26
N HIS A 89 4.18 -25.39 16.09
CA HIS A 89 3.75 -24.05 15.70
C HIS A 89 4.91 -23.25 15.08
N ILE A 90 6.06 -23.21 15.76
CA ILE A 90 7.23 -22.46 15.30
C ILE A 90 7.72 -23.02 13.95
N ALA A 91 7.87 -24.33 13.85
CA ALA A 91 8.35 -24.98 12.63
C ALA A 91 7.41 -24.74 11.45
N LEU A 92 6.10 -24.79 11.70
CA LEU A 92 5.09 -24.60 10.66
C LEU A 92 5.05 -23.17 10.12
N ILE A 93 4.99 -22.16 11.00
CA ILE A 93 4.92 -20.76 10.58
C ILE A 93 6.18 -20.38 9.83
N ASN A 94 7.35 -20.79 10.32
CA ASN A 94 8.61 -20.52 9.63
C ASN A 94 8.65 -21.19 8.26
N ASN A 95 8.19 -22.43 8.12
CA ASN A 95 8.13 -23.10 6.82
C ASN A 95 7.18 -22.40 5.83
N PHE A 96 6.02 -21.93 6.29
CA PHE A 96 5.12 -21.15 5.43
C PHE A 96 5.67 -19.79 5.07
N HIS A 97 6.41 -19.14 5.97
CA HIS A 97 7.11 -17.90 5.67
C HIS A 97 8.19 -18.09 4.61
N GLU A 98 9.02 -19.14 4.73
CA GLU A 98 10.02 -19.47 3.71
C GLU A 98 9.36 -19.76 2.34
N THR A 99 8.21 -20.43 2.36
CA THR A 99 7.43 -20.69 1.15
C THR A 99 6.86 -19.40 0.55
N TRP A 100 6.33 -18.51 1.39
CA TRP A 100 5.85 -17.19 0.99
C TRP A 100 6.97 -16.39 0.33
N MET A 101 8.15 -16.35 0.95
CA MET A 101 9.32 -15.61 0.45
C MET A 101 9.76 -16.16 -0.91
N HIS A 102 9.76 -17.48 -1.08
CA HIS A 102 10.08 -18.12 -2.35
C HIS A 102 9.08 -17.73 -3.44
N ILE A 103 7.77 -17.79 -3.15
CA ILE A 103 6.73 -17.39 -4.12
C ILE A 103 6.86 -15.90 -4.46
N PHE A 104 7.09 -15.04 -3.46
CA PHE A 104 7.27 -13.60 -3.65
C PHE A 104 8.45 -13.29 -4.58
N VAL A 105 9.63 -13.88 -4.35
CA VAL A 105 10.81 -13.69 -5.20
C VAL A 105 10.55 -14.16 -6.62
N ILE A 106 9.90 -15.32 -6.80
CA ILE A 106 9.52 -15.77 -8.14
C ILE A 106 8.53 -14.80 -8.79
N ALA A 107 7.54 -14.30 -8.06
CA ALA A 107 6.57 -13.34 -8.57
C ALA A 107 7.26 -12.05 -9.05
N LYS A 108 8.17 -11.50 -8.25
CA LYS A 108 8.94 -10.28 -8.53
C LYS A 108 9.82 -10.39 -9.78
N HIS A 109 10.39 -11.58 -10.00
CA HIS A 109 11.27 -11.84 -11.14
C HIS A 109 10.60 -12.60 -12.29
N TRP A 110 9.31 -12.94 -12.20
CA TRP A 110 8.66 -13.69 -13.27
C TRP A 110 8.73 -12.95 -14.61
N GLY A 111 9.17 -13.66 -15.65
CA GLY A 111 9.37 -13.08 -16.98
C GLY A 111 10.74 -12.41 -17.18
N ARG A 112 11.65 -12.45 -16.19
CA ARG A 112 13.04 -12.00 -16.28
C ARG A 112 13.99 -12.86 -15.44
N GLY A 113 15.28 -12.80 -15.72
CA GLY A 113 16.30 -13.50 -14.92
C GLY A 113 16.22 -15.04 -15.02
N PRO A 114 16.55 -15.78 -13.94
CA PRO A 114 16.56 -17.25 -13.95
C PRO A 114 15.17 -17.86 -14.16
N LEU A 115 15.08 -18.87 -15.03
CA LEU A 115 13.83 -19.62 -15.27
C LEU A 115 13.38 -20.44 -14.06
N PHE A 116 14.31 -20.82 -13.19
CA PHE A 116 14.06 -21.61 -11.99
C PHE A 116 14.76 -20.98 -10.78
N TRP A 117 14.05 -20.92 -9.66
CA TRP A 117 14.56 -20.40 -8.39
C TRP A 117 14.60 -21.52 -7.36
N THR A 118 15.78 -21.86 -6.87
CA THR A 118 15.94 -22.83 -5.77
C THR A 118 15.83 -22.14 -4.42
N LYS A 119 15.53 -22.90 -3.35
CA LYS A 119 15.54 -22.37 -1.97
C LYS A 119 16.90 -21.73 -1.60
N ALA A 120 17.99 -22.32 -2.06
CA ALA A 120 19.34 -21.80 -1.85
C ALA A 120 19.55 -20.45 -2.57
N MET A 121 19.05 -20.31 -3.80
CA MET A 121 19.10 -19.03 -4.54
C MET A 121 18.32 -17.94 -3.82
N VAL A 122 17.09 -18.24 -3.36
CA VAL A 122 16.26 -17.30 -2.60
C VAL A 122 16.94 -16.91 -1.29
N SER A 123 17.46 -17.88 -0.55
CA SER A 123 18.15 -17.63 0.73
C SER A 123 19.39 -16.76 0.56
N THR A 124 20.21 -17.07 -0.45
CA THR A 124 21.39 -16.28 -0.79
C THR A 124 21.01 -14.86 -1.20
N ALA A 125 19.91 -14.72 -1.96
CA ALA A 125 19.46 -13.41 -2.43
C ALA A 125 18.98 -12.49 -1.31
N THR A 126 18.31 -13.04 -0.30
CA THR A 126 17.54 -12.22 0.64
C THR A 126 18.05 -12.25 2.09
N ILE A 127 19.14 -12.96 2.44
CA ILE A 127 19.72 -12.96 3.80
C ILE A 127 21.08 -12.22 3.87
N SER A 128 21.64 -11.77 2.74
CA SER A 128 23.02 -11.25 2.60
C SER A 128 24.11 -12.30 2.87
N SER A 129 25.14 -12.26 2.01
CA SER A 129 26.34 -13.09 2.08
C SER A 129 27.40 -12.51 3.04
N SER A 130 27.02 -12.05 4.24
CA SER A 130 28.01 -11.76 5.31
C SER A 130 28.54 -13.05 5.96
N ALA A 131 27.83 -14.17 5.80
CA ALA A 131 28.38 -15.50 6.04
C ALA A 131 29.15 -15.97 4.80
N ALA A 132 30.31 -15.39 4.51
CA ALA A 132 31.25 -16.02 3.58
C ALA A 132 31.61 -17.41 4.14
N PRO A 133 31.39 -18.51 3.40
CA PRO A 133 31.90 -19.80 3.84
C PRO A 133 33.42 -19.75 3.69
N LEU A 134 34.12 -19.67 4.83
CA LEU A 134 35.51 -20.08 4.89
C LEU A 134 35.62 -21.46 4.25
N SER A 135 36.57 -21.57 3.34
CA SER A 135 36.82 -22.74 2.51
C SER A 135 36.80 -24.06 3.29
N SER A 136 36.03 -25.03 2.81
CA SER A 136 36.47 -26.41 2.78
C SER A 136 35.61 -27.19 1.80
N HIS A 137 36.27 -27.78 0.80
CA HIS A 137 35.74 -28.78 -0.13
C HIS A 137 34.76 -29.74 0.55
N MET A 138 33.52 -29.84 0.07
CA MET A 138 32.62 -30.96 0.40
C MET A 138 31.80 -31.37 -0.84
N SER A 139 31.74 -32.69 -1.04
CA SER A 139 31.20 -33.42 -2.20
C SER A 139 29.65 -33.47 -2.21
N PRO A 140 29.01 -33.79 -3.35
CA PRO A 140 27.57 -33.61 -3.55
C PRO A 140 26.71 -34.79 -3.06
N MET A 141 26.92 -35.25 -1.81
CA MET A 141 26.02 -36.17 -1.12
C MET A 141 26.10 -35.92 0.39
N ASP A 142 25.29 -35.00 0.89
CA ASP A 142 24.80 -34.95 2.29
C ASP A 142 23.84 -33.75 2.37
N ASN A 143 22.54 -34.01 2.19
CA ASN A 143 21.51 -32.97 2.09
C ASN A 143 20.42 -33.11 3.16
N ASP A 144 20.76 -33.74 4.29
CA ASP A 144 19.88 -33.92 5.43
C ASP A 144 20.66 -33.58 6.70
N SER A 145 20.66 -32.31 7.10
CA SER A 145 20.82 -31.79 8.47
C SER A 145 21.35 -30.35 8.47
N LEU A 146 20.47 -29.38 8.22
CA LEU A 146 20.66 -28.04 8.77
C LEU A 146 19.60 -27.85 9.84
N ALA A 147 19.98 -28.21 11.07
CA ALA A 147 19.21 -27.95 12.26
C ALA A 147 19.03 -26.44 12.43
N LEU A 148 17.79 -25.98 12.38
CA LEU A 148 17.34 -24.64 12.74
C LEU A 148 17.62 -24.40 14.23
N SER A 149 18.75 -23.80 14.54
CA SER A 149 18.95 -23.09 15.80
C SER A 149 18.80 -21.59 15.54
N PRO A 150 18.02 -20.84 16.35
CA PRO A 150 17.99 -19.40 16.27
C PRO A 150 19.31 -18.89 16.84
N SER A 151 20.34 -18.78 15.98
CA SER A 151 21.50 -17.95 16.29
C SER A 151 20.99 -16.52 16.33
N VAL A 152 20.85 -15.96 17.53
CA VAL A 152 20.75 -14.52 17.73
C VAL A 152 22.06 -13.94 17.23
N CYS A 153 22.11 -13.58 15.95
CA CYS A 153 23.22 -12.83 15.42
C CYS A 153 23.05 -11.39 15.92
N ASP A 154 23.82 -11.02 16.96
CA ASP A 154 23.96 -9.66 17.47
C ASP A 154 24.64 -8.69 16.48
N GLU A 155 24.70 -9.04 15.19
CA GLU A 155 25.19 -8.11 14.17
C GLU A 155 24.18 -6.98 13.96
N PRO A 156 24.63 -5.71 13.92
CA PRO A 156 23.74 -4.58 13.70
C PRO A 156 23.06 -4.71 12.33
N ILE A 157 21.73 -4.66 12.31
CA ILE A 157 20.97 -4.69 11.06
C ILE A 157 21.30 -3.42 10.27
N ASN A 158 21.87 -3.60 9.08
CA ASN A 158 22.19 -2.48 8.19
C ASN A 158 20.89 -1.74 7.81
N SER A 159 20.76 -0.49 8.23
CA SER A 159 19.61 0.34 7.87
C SER A 159 19.61 0.64 6.37
N PRO A 160 18.44 0.65 5.70
CA PRO A 160 18.30 1.22 4.37
C PRO A 160 18.77 2.68 4.33
N THR A 161 19.11 3.16 3.14
CA THR A 161 19.46 4.56 2.95
C THR A 161 18.31 5.50 3.28
N ARG A 162 18.66 6.76 3.53
CA ARG A 162 17.72 7.87 3.61
C ARG A 162 17.51 8.57 2.26
N LEU A 163 18.24 8.16 1.22
CA LEU A 163 18.17 8.73 -0.11
C LEU A 163 17.00 8.16 -0.91
N CYS A 164 16.36 9.03 -1.68
CA CYS A 164 15.22 8.71 -2.55
C CYS A 164 15.53 9.29 -3.93
N GLY A 165 16.23 8.52 -4.77
CA GLY A 165 16.77 8.96 -6.06
C GLY A 165 16.05 8.38 -7.27
N TRP A 166 14.82 7.90 -7.11
CA TRP A 166 14.17 7.09 -8.14
C TRP A 166 13.39 7.94 -9.15
N VAL A 167 13.68 7.72 -10.43
CA VAL A 167 12.93 8.26 -11.58
C VAL A 167 12.14 7.10 -12.19
N VAL A 168 10.82 7.12 -12.05
CA VAL A 168 9.99 5.92 -12.32
C VAL A 168 9.42 5.86 -13.73
N HIS A 169 9.17 7.01 -14.36
CA HIS A 169 8.58 7.08 -15.70
C HIS A 169 9.66 7.35 -16.76
N MET A 170 10.65 6.47 -16.86
CA MET A 170 11.56 6.46 -18.01
C MET A 170 11.01 5.53 -19.08
N ASP A 171 10.95 6.01 -20.32
CA ASP A 171 10.52 5.22 -21.47
C ASP A 171 11.38 3.93 -21.59
N ASP A 172 10.74 2.78 -21.86
CA ASP A 172 11.38 1.46 -21.92
C ASP A 172 12.60 1.49 -22.87
N ASN A 173 12.54 2.30 -23.92
CA ASN A 173 13.64 2.47 -24.89
C ASN A 173 14.90 3.15 -24.30
N GLN A 174 14.78 3.96 -23.25
CA GLN A 174 15.91 4.61 -22.59
C GLN A 174 16.57 3.71 -21.53
N LEU A 175 15.80 2.80 -20.93
CA LEU A 175 16.28 1.80 -19.97
C LEU A 175 17.17 0.71 -20.59
N TYR A 176 17.00 0.41 -21.87
CA TYR A 176 17.87 -0.54 -22.58
C TYR A 176 19.09 0.11 -23.26
N GLY A 177 19.14 1.45 -23.35
CA GLY A 177 20.17 2.19 -24.09
C GLY A 177 21.37 2.66 -23.26
N ASN A 178 21.14 3.13 -22.02
CA ASN A 178 22.19 3.80 -21.23
C ASN A 178 22.32 3.20 -19.82
N TYR A 179 23.04 2.08 -19.72
CA TYR A 179 23.54 1.54 -18.45
C TYR A 179 24.79 2.32 -17.97
N GLN A 180 24.64 3.61 -17.68
CA GLN A 180 25.66 4.36 -16.94
C GLN A 180 25.10 4.79 -15.60
N GLU A 181 25.63 4.14 -14.56
CA GLU A 181 25.73 4.59 -13.17
C GLU A 181 24.46 5.21 -12.56
N TYR A 182 23.43 4.39 -12.34
CA TYR A 182 22.53 4.62 -11.21
C TYR A 182 23.12 3.94 -9.98
N PRO A 183 23.49 4.70 -8.93
CA PRO A 183 23.88 4.11 -7.67
C PRO A 183 22.63 3.43 -7.09
N ASP A 184 22.78 2.15 -6.77
CA ASP A 184 21.81 1.32 -6.05
C ASP A 184 20.69 0.61 -6.80
N TYR A 185 21.09 -0.25 -7.74
CA TYR A 185 20.71 -1.66 -7.60
C TYR A 185 21.32 -2.23 -6.29
N ARG A 186 20.76 -1.91 -5.12
CA ARG A 186 21.27 -2.42 -3.83
C ARG A 186 21.26 -3.94 -3.83
N GLY A 187 22.45 -4.52 -3.73
CA GLY A 187 22.67 -5.89 -3.26
C GLY A 187 22.66 -6.99 -4.32
N TYR A 188 22.06 -6.79 -5.49
CA TYR A 188 22.00 -7.85 -6.51
C TYR A 188 23.20 -7.83 -7.46
N GLN A 189 24.43 -7.79 -6.92
CA GLN A 189 25.64 -8.03 -7.72
C GLN A 189 25.57 -9.44 -8.32
N ASN A 190 25.41 -9.52 -9.64
CA ASN A 190 25.79 -10.66 -10.49
C ASN A 190 25.61 -12.06 -9.83
N TYR A 191 24.37 -12.52 -9.63
CA TYR A 191 24.16 -13.90 -9.15
C TYR A 191 24.78 -14.88 -10.13
N GLN A 192 25.69 -15.70 -9.61
CA GLN A 192 26.23 -16.86 -10.30
C GLN A 192 25.15 -17.95 -10.25
N VAL A 193 24.33 -18.01 -11.30
CA VAL A 193 23.35 -19.10 -11.45
C VAL A 193 24.08 -20.32 -12.00
N LEU A 194 24.17 -21.37 -11.18
CA LEU A 194 24.54 -22.72 -11.64
C LEU A 194 23.41 -23.27 -12.50
N ASN A 195 23.56 -23.18 -13.82
CA ASN A 195 22.80 -24.03 -14.73
C ASN A 195 23.56 -25.36 -14.89
N ASN A 196 22.82 -26.46 -15.04
CA ASN A 196 23.33 -27.83 -15.27
C ASN A 196 24.17 -27.99 -16.58
N SER A 197 24.55 -26.90 -17.24
CA SER A 197 25.34 -26.88 -18.47
C SER A 197 26.53 -25.91 -18.43
N GLY A 198 26.96 -25.47 -17.24
CA GLY A 198 28.11 -24.59 -17.06
C GLY A 198 27.71 -23.14 -16.75
N ILE A 199 28.65 -22.43 -16.11
CA ILE A 199 28.47 -21.09 -15.52
C ILE A 199 28.24 -20.07 -16.64
N LYS A 200 26.97 -19.77 -16.94
CA LYS A 200 26.58 -18.54 -17.66
C LYS A 200 25.79 -17.66 -16.71
N LYS A 201 26.42 -16.59 -16.25
CA LYS A 201 25.78 -15.50 -15.48
C LYS A 201 24.61 -14.98 -16.30
N THR A 202 23.38 -15.22 -15.85
CA THR A 202 22.18 -14.63 -16.46
C THR A 202 21.80 -13.42 -15.63
N PRO A 203 21.84 -12.19 -16.20
CA PRO A 203 21.42 -11.01 -15.48
C PRO A 203 19.96 -11.14 -15.01
N LEU A 204 19.65 -10.73 -13.79
CA LEU A 204 18.29 -10.76 -13.23
C LEU A 204 17.28 -9.94 -14.05
N ASN A 205 17.78 -8.94 -14.76
CA ASN A 205 16.96 -8.07 -15.61
C ASN A 205 16.75 -8.60 -17.03
N LYS A 206 17.39 -9.71 -17.41
CA LYS A 206 17.24 -10.24 -18.77
C LYS A 206 15.80 -10.72 -18.99
N PRO A 207 15.02 -10.14 -19.92
CA PRO A 207 13.65 -10.56 -20.15
C PRO A 207 13.59 -11.95 -20.78
N TRP A 208 12.57 -12.72 -20.43
CA TRP A 208 12.27 -14.00 -21.06
C TRP A 208 11.61 -13.79 -22.42
N SER A 209 11.89 -14.69 -23.34
CA SER A 209 11.15 -14.81 -24.59
C SER A 209 9.68 -15.17 -24.33
N ARG A 210 8.81 -14.88 -25.31
CA ARG A 210 7.39 -15.28 -25.25
C ARG A 210 7.22 -16.81 -25.13
N ALA A 211 8.14 -17.59 -25.70
CA ALA A 211 8.12 -19.05 -25.61
C ALA A 211 8.46 -19.53 -24.18
N GLU A 212 9.47 -18.94 -23.55
CA GLU A 212 9.84 -19.23 -22.16
C GLU A 212 8.69 -18.89 -21.19
N ARG A 213 8.06 -17.71 -21.33
CA ARG A 213 6.89 -17.34 -20.51
C ARG A 213 5.73 -18.34 -20.61
N LYS A 214 5.50 -18.92 -21.79
CA LYS A 214 4.48 -19.97 -21.98
C LYS A 214 4.89 -21.31 -21.37
N LYS A 215 6.19 -21.64 -21.42
CA LYS A 215 6.74 -22.90 -20.91
C LYS A 215 6.79 -22.93 -19.37
N PHE A 216 6.97 -21.77 -18.74
CA PHE A 216 7.09 -21.62 -17.28
C PHE A 216 5.97 -20.74 -16.71
N PRO A 217 4.71 -21.24 -16.66
CA PRO A 217 3.59 -20.49 -16.12
C PRO A 217 3.69 -20.36 -14.60
N PHE A 218 3.56 -19.12 -14.10
CA PHE A 218 3.71 -18.81 -12.67
C PHE A 218 2.81 -19.65 -11.75
N LEU A 219 1.55 -19.85 -12.14
CA LEU A 219 0.57 -20.63 -11.36
C LEU A 219 1.05 -22.06 -11.09
N GLN A 220 1.74 -22.68 -12.04
CA GLN A 220 2.27 -24.04 -11.90
C GLN A 220 3.46 -24.06 -10.93
N SER A 221 4.38 -23.11 -11.03
CA SER A 221 5.50 -22.98 -10.09
C SER A 221 5.01 -22.77 -8.66
N MET A 222 3.98 -21.95 -8.47
CA MET A 222 3.37 -21.74 -7.15
C MET A 222 2.70 -23.01 -6.62
N LYS A 223 2.01 -23.78 -7.48
CA LYS A 223 1.40 -25.07 -7.12
C LYS A 223 2.44 -26.06 -6.63
N GLU A 224 3.55 -26.21 -7.35
CA GLU A 224 4.65 -27.12 -7.00
C GLU A 224 5.29 -26.74 -5.67
N LEU A 225 5.54 -25.44 -5.44
CA LEU A 225 6.10 -24.96 -4.18
C LEU A 225 5.15 -25.17 -3.00
N ALA A 226 3.86 -24.88 -3.18
CA ALA A 226 2.87 -25.11 -2.13
C ALA A 226 2.75 -26.60 -1.75
N ILE A 227 2.85 -27.50 -2.74
CA ILE A 227 2.89 -28.95 -2.51
C ILE A 227 4.17 -29.34 -1.76
N GLN A 228 5.34 -28.86 -2.19
CA GLN A 228 6.61 -29.13 -1.49
C GLN A 228 6.59 -28.60 -0.05
N ALA A 229 6.01 -27.43 0.17
CA ALA A 229 5.86 -26.83 1.49
C ALA A 229 4.96 -27.66 2.41
N ALA A 230 3.85 -28.19 1.89
CA ALA A 230 2.93 -29.05 2.66
C ALA A 230 3.54 -30.41 3.03
N LEU A 231 4.57 -30.86 2.30
CA LEU A 231 5.26 -32.14 2.49
C LEU A 231 6.53 -32.02 3.34
N THR A 232 6.62 -31.04 4.24
CA THR A 232 7.83 -30.72 5.03
C THR A 232 8.39 -31.95 5.78
N PRO A 233 9.72 -32.09 5.98
CA PRO A 233 10.36 -33.21 6.69
C PRO A 233 10.23 -33.17 8.22
N LEU A 234 9.19 -32.53 8.77
CA LEU A 234 8.73 -32.91 10.11
C LEU A 234 8.18 -34.31 9.94
N ALA A 235 8.67 -35.29 10.71
CA ALA A 235 8.27 -36.69 10.57
C ALA A 235 6.74 -36.77 10.35
N SER A 236 6.29 -37.43 9.27
CA SER A 236 4.90 -37.44 8.81
C SER A 236 3.88 -37.79 9.93
N ASP A 237 4.36 -38.50 10.96
CA ASP A 237 3.58 -38.87 12.13
C ASP A 237 3.31 -37.69 13.10
N ASP A 238 4.19 -36.69 13.15
CA ASP A 238 4.19 -35.53 14.06
C ASP A 238 3.51 -34.27 13.49
N LEU A 239 3.17 -34.24 12.19
CA LEU A 239 2.44 -33.11 11.63
C LEU A 239 0.99 -33.05 12.16
N PRO A 240 0.50 -31.87 12.59
CA PRO A 240 -0.86 -31.71 13.12
C PRO A 240 -1.96 -31.87 12.07
N PHE A 241 -1.62 -32.00 10.77
CA PHE A 241 -2.57 -32.20 9.66
C PHE A 241 -2.08 -33.27 8.67
N SER A 242 -3.00 -33.79 7.86
CA SER A 242 -2.65 -34.67 6.75
C SER A 242 -2.19 -33.84 5.54
N ALA A 243 -0.93 -34.00 5.14
CA ALA A 243 -0.37 -33.35 3.96
C ALA A 243 -1.12 -33.74 2.67
N GLU A 244 -1.63 -34.97 2.58
CA GLU A 244 -2.40 -35.47 1.44
C GLU A 244 -3.67 -34.65 1.19
N ILE A 245 -4.40 -34.28 2.24
CA ILE A 245 -5.62 -33.48 2.14
C ILE A 245 -5.32 -32.07 1.59
N ILE A 246 -4.19 -31.48 2.01
CA ILE A 246 -3.76 -30.16 1.51
C ILE A 246 -3.34 -30.26 0.04
N VAL A 247 -2.55 -31.28 -0.31
CA VAL A 247 -2.12 -31.51 -1.70
C VAL A 247 -3.31 -31.76 -2.62
N ASP A 248 -4.30 -32.54 -2.19
CA ASP A 248 -5.52 -32.80 -2.96
C ASP A 248 -6.39 -31.55 -3.09
N SER A 249 -6.48 -30.74 -2.04
CA SER A 249 -7.18 -29.44 -2.09
C SER A 249 -6.49 -28.47 -3.06
N LEU A 250 -5.16 -28.37 -3.04
CA LEU A 250 -4.37 -27.55 -3.97
C LEU A 250 -4.44 -28.06 -5.42
N ARG A 251 -4.66 -29.36 -5.61
CA ARG A 251 -4.87 -29.95 -6.95
C ARG A 251 -6.24 -29.66 -7.51
N THR A 252 -7.27 -29.62 -6.66
CA THR A 252 -8.67 -29.49 -7.05
C THR A 252 -9.17 -28.04 -7.09
N ASN A 253 -8.62 -27.15 -6.25
CA ASN A 253 -9.10 -25.77 -6.11
C ASN A 253 -8.21 -24.75 -6.83
N THR A 254 -8.30 -24.73 -8.17
CA THR A 254 -7.50 -23.84 -9.03
C THR A 254 -7.85 -22.36 -8.84
N ASN A 255 -9.10 -22.03 -8.50
CA ASN A 255 -9.56 -20.65 -8.37
C ASN A 255 -8.83 -19.92 -7.23
N LEU A 256 -8.76 -20.52 -6.04
CA LEU A 256 -8.02 -19.95 -4.90
C LEU A 256 -6.54 -19.74 -5.24
N LEU A 257 -5.93 -20.68 -5.96
CA LEU A 257 -4.54 -20.55 -6.37
C LEU A 257 -4.37 -19.37 -7.35
N GLN A 258 -5.31 -19.14 -8.26
CA GLN A 258 -5.28 -17.96 -9.15
C GLN A 258 -5.48 -16.64 -8.39
N GLN A 259 -6.30 -16.62 -7.32
CA GLN A 259 -6.42 -15.45 -6.43
C GLN A 259 -5.07 -15.08 -5.83
N GLU A 260 -4.41 -16.07 -5.24
CA GLU A 260 -3.13 -15.88 -4.57
C GLU A 260 -2.06 -15.49 -5.60
N ALA A 261 -2.13 -16.02 -6.83
CA ALA A 261 -1.22 -15.63 -7.91
C ALA A 261 -1.35 -14.14 -8.25
N LEU A 262 -2.58 -13.62 -8.31
CA LEU A 262 -2.82 -12.20 -8.53
C LEU A 262 -2.29 -11.36 -7.37
N LYS A 263 -2.54 -11.77 -6.12
CA LYS A 263 -2.02 -11.07 -4.93
C LYS A 263 -0.50 -10.98 -4.94
N PHE A 264 0.19 -12.10 -5.14
CA PHE A 264 1.66 -12.10 -5.20
C PHE A 264 2.18 -11.25 -6.36
N GLY A 265 1.52 -11.25 -7.52
CA GLY A 265 1.88 -10.37 -8.63
C GLY A 265 1.76 -8.88 -8.26
N ILE A 266 0.69 -8.49 -7.57
CA ILE A 266 0.44 -7.11 -7.13
C ILE A 266 1.45 -6.73 -6.02
N MET A 267 1.59 -7.53 -4.97
CA MET A 267 2.53 -7.29 -3.86
C MET A 267 3.98 -7.15 -4.34
N ALA A 268 4.37 -7.98 -5.32
CA ALA A 268 5.70 -7.93 -5.92
C ALA A 268 5.90 -6.78 -6.91
N GLY A 269 4.85 -6.02 -7.25
CA GLY A 269 4.92 -4.93 -8.24
C GLY A 269 5.20 -5.41 -9.67
N ASN A 270 4.97 -6.69 -10.00
CA ASN A 270 5.26 -7.21 -11.33
C ASN A 270 4.06 -7.02 -12.28
N VAL A 271 4.05 -5.87 -12.96
CA VAL A 271 3.02 -5.49 -13.93
C VAL A 271 2.78 -6.57 -14.99
N VAL A 272 3.85 -7.15 -15.54
CA VAL A 272 3.77 -8.17 -16.60
C VAL A 272 3.09 -9.45 -16.10
N LEU A 273 3.39 -9.86 -14.86
CA LEU A 273 2.75 -11.00 -14.22
C LEU A 273 1.26 -10.72 -13.95
N VAL A 274 0.94 -9.56 -13.40
CA VAL A 274 -0.45 -9.14 -13.11
C VAL A 274 -1.29 -9.15 -14.39
N GLU A 275 -0.77 -8.57 -15.47
CA GLU A 275 -1.41 -8.57 -16.78
C GLU A 275 -1.68 -10.00 -17.29
N SER A 276 -0.69 -10.89 -17.15
CA SER A 276 -0.81 -12.30 -17.53
C SER A 276 -1.86 -13.05 -16.71
N VAL A 277 -1.89 -12.85 -15.39
CA VAL A 277 -2.84 -13.51 -14.48
C VAL A 277 -4.26 -12.98 -14.70
N LEU A 278 -4.45 -11.67 -14.86
CA LEU A 278 -5.78 -11.09 -15.13
C LEU A 278 -6.37 -11.60 -16.44
N ARG A 279 -5.57 -11.69 -17.52
CA ARG A 279 -6.02 -12.29 -18.79
C ARG A 279 -6.47 -13.75 -18.64
N ALA A 280 -5.86 -14.50 -17.74
CA ALA A 280 -6.27 -15.88 -17.45
C ALA A 280 -7.55 -15.90 -16.61
N LEU A 281 -7.62 -15.07 -15.56
CA LEU A 281 -8.75 -14.97 -14.64
C LEU A 281 -10.05 -14.51 -15.31
N LYS A 282 -9.98 -13.60 -16.28
CA LYS A 282 -11.15 -13.15 -17.06
C LYS A 282 -11.90 -14.29 -17.77
N LYS A 283 -11.24 -15.43 -17.98
CA LYS A 283 -11.86 -16.61 -18.61
C LYS A 283 -12.64 -17.48 -17.62
N THR A 284 -12.54 -17.20 -16.32
CA THR A 284 -13.20 -17.96 -15.26
C THR A 284 -14.60 -17.38 -14.99
N PRO A 285 -15.65 -18.21 -14.85
CA PRO A 285 -17.03 -17.72 -14.67
C PRO A 285 -17.25 -16.88 -13.41
N ASP A 286 -16.47 -17.10 -12.34
CA ASP A 286 -16.60 -16.39 -11.05
C ASP A 286 -15.65 -15.17 -10.90
N PHE A 287 -15.20 -14.58 -12.02
CA PHE A 287 -14.16 -13.54 -12.02
C PHE A 287 -14.45 -12.36 -11.07
N GLN A 288 -15.66 -11.79 -11.09
CA GLN A 288 -16.01 -10.64 -10.24
C GLN A 288 -16.03 -10.99 -8.74
N LYS A 289 -16.64 -12.14 -8.40
CA LYS A 289 -16.69 -12.62 -7.01
C LYS A 289 -15.29 -12.82 -6.46
N LEU A 290 -14.41 -13.35 -7.30
CA LEU A 290 -13.00 -13.57 -6.99
C LEU A 290 -12.26 -12.25 -6.70
N LEU A 291 -12.51 -11.19 -7.47
CA LEU A 291 -11.89 -9.89 -7.25
C LEU A 291 -12.40 -9.18 -5.99
N LYS A 292 -13.68 -9.34 -5.65
CA LYS A 292 -14.28 -8.78 -4.44
C LYS A 292 -13.64 -9.31 -3.15
N GLU A 293 -13.07 -10.52 -3.18
CA GLU A 293 -12.34 -11.07 -2.04
C GLU A 293 -10.88 -10.59 -1.95
N ILE A 294 -10.36 -9.98 -3.02
CA ILE A 294 -8.95 -9.58 -3.15
C ILE A 294 -8.78 -8.08 -2.94
N HIS A 295 -9.72 -7.25 -3.40
CA HIS A 295 -9.59 -5.79 -3.40
C HIS A 295 -8.26 -5.33 -4.07
N PRO A 296 -8.05 -5.63 -5.36
CA PRO A 296 -6.75 -5.46 -6.02
C PRO A 296 -6.19 -4.04 -5.98
N TYR A 297 -7.03 -3.00 -6.02
CA TYR A 297 -6.57 -1.61 -5.91
C TYR A 297 -6.04 -1.29 -4.51
N HIS A 298 -6.70 -1.76 -3.45
CA HIS A 298 -6.24 -1.61 -2.08
C HIS A 298 -4.94 -2.35 -1.82
N ILE A 299 -4.75 -3.56 -2.39
CA ILE A 299 -3.46 -4.25 -2.32
C ILE A 299 -2.39 -3.44 -3.07
N ALA A 300 -2.69 -2.91 -4.26
CA ALA A 300 -1.73 -2.09 -5.00
C ALA A 300 -1.33 -0.81 -4.24
N ALA A 301 -2.30 -0.15 -3.60
CA ALA A 301 -2.06 1.01 -2.74
C ALA A 301 -1.27 0.64 -1.47
N SER A 302 -1.57 -0.51 -0.86
CA SER A 302 -0.83 -1.04 0.30
C SER A 302 0.57 -1.51 -0.06
N PHE A 303 0.85 -1.91 -1.30
CA PHE A 303 2.20 -2.29 -1.75
C PHE A 303 2.79 -1.26 -2.71
N LEU A 304 2.42 0.02 -2.51
CA LEU A 304 2.91 1.14 -3.30
C LEU A 304 4.43 1.17 -3.28
N ASP A 305 5.02 1.36 -4.46
CA ASP A 305 6.45 1.38 -4.67
C ASP A 305 6.83 2.52 -5.60
N GLY A 306 7.07 3.68 -5.00
CA GLY A 306 7.51 4.88 -5.69
C GLY A 306 8.94 4.81 -6.24
N GLY A 307 9.69 3.73 -5.99
CA GLY A 307 11.01 3.53 -6.57
C GLY A 307 10.97 2.83 -7.94
N TYR A 308 9.99 1.93 -8.12
CA TYR A 308 9.98 1.04 -9.28
C TYR A 308 8.67 1.06 -10.09
N THR A 309 7.51 1.12 -9.43
CA THR A 309 6.23 0.98 -10.15
C THR A 309 5.38 2.26 -10.13
N CYS A 310 5.57 3.16 -9.17
CA CYS A 310 4.80 4.39 -9.00
C CYS A 310 3.28 4.09 -9.11
N CYS A 311 2.62 4.56 -10.17
CA CYS A 311 1.22 4.31 -10.45
C CYS A 311 0.96 3.20 -11.48
N SER A 312 2.00 2.64 -12.13
CA SER A 312 1.89 1.73 -13.27
C SER A 312 1.04 0.49 -12.96
N LEU A 313 1.16 -0.05 -11.74
CA LEU A 313 0.36 -1.19 -11.29
C LEU A 313 -1.14 -0.84 -11.22
N ILE A 314 -1.49 0.30 -10.64
CA ILE A 314 -2.87 0.79 -10.57
C ILE A 314 -3.42 1.08 -11.96
N SER A 315 -2.61 1.69 -12.85
CA SER A 315 -2.98 1.94 -14.24
C SER A 315 -3.26 0.64 -15.00
N THR A 316 -2.42 -0.40 -14.81
CA THR A 316 -2.67 -1.73 -15.40
C THR A 316 -3.94 -2.37 -14.84
N LEU A 317 -4.17 -2.31 -13.53
CA LEU A 317 -5.41 -2.80 -12.93
C LEU A 317 -6.62 -2.10 -13.53
N LYS A 318 -6.60 -0.76 -13.62
CA LYS A 318 -7.66 0.04 -14.22
C LYS A 318 -7.93 -0.36 -15.66
N GLN A 319 -6.90 -0.43 -16.50
CA GLN A 319 -7.03 -0.82 -17.90
C GLN A 319 -7.68 -2.21 -18.05
N HIS A 320 -7.32 -3.17 -17.18
CA HIS A 320 -7.86 -4.51 -17.26
C HIS A 320 -9.21 -4.68 -16.58
N LEU A 321 -9.55 -3.89 -15.56
CA LEU A 321 -10.76 -4.08 -14.76
C LEU A 321 -11.88 -3.08 -15.10
N LEU A 322 -11.62 -2.06 -15.92
CA LEU A 322 -12.56 -0.96 -16.21
C LEU A 322 -14.00 -1.41 -16.50
N TYR A 323 -14.18 -2.44 -17.34
CA TYR A 323 -15.51 -2.92 -17.74
C TYR A 323 -16.07 -4.01 -16.83
N ASP A 324 -15.20 -4.83 -16.23
CA ASP A 324 -15.61 -6.04 -15.51
C ASP A 324 -15.80 -5.78 -14.01
N TYR A 325 -14.95 -4.93 -13.43
CA TYR A 325 -14.98 -4.58 -12.01
C TYR A 325 -14.39 -3.17 -11.80
N PRO A 326 -15.12 -2.12 -12.24
CA PRO A 326 -14.67 -0.74 -12.18
C PRO A 326 -14.39 -0.26 -10.75
N ILE A 327 -13.62 0.84 -10.65
CA ILE A 327 -13.20 1.45 -9.37
C ILE A 327 -14.39 1.75 -8.47
N ASN A 328 -15.52 2.21 -9.01
CA ASN A 328 -16.73 2.48 -8.21
C ASN A 328 -17.26 1.26 -7.44
N ALA A 329 -17.13 0.05 -8.00
CA ALA A 329 -17.56 -1.20 -7.38
C ALA A 329 -16.49 -1.82 -6.47
N ASN A 330 -15.30 -1.22 -6.43
CA ASN A 330 -14.11 -1.69 -5.72
C ASN A 330 -13.42 -0.53 -4.97
N ASN A 331 -14.15 0.53 -4.63
CA ASN A 331 -13.57 1.67 -3.95
C ASN A 331 -13.37 1.36 -2.47
N GLU A 332 -14.26 0.58 -1.87
CA GLU A 332 -14.20 0.17 -0.47
C GLU A 332 -13.74 -1.27 -0.30
N ASP A 333 -12.95 -1.52 0.75
CA ASP A 333 -12.58 -2.87 1.18
C ASP A 333 -13.52 -3.42 2.26
N SER A 334 -13.21 -4.60 2.78
CA SER A 334 -13.97 -5.24 3.86
C SER A 334 -13.92 -4.50 5.21
N MET A 335 -13.01 -3.54 5.38
CA MET A 335 -12.90 -2.69 6.58
C MET A 335 -13.57 -1.32 6.39
N GLY A 336 -14.14 -1.06 5.21
CA GLY A 336 -14.71 0.23 4.85
C GLY A 336 -13.65 1.27 4.49
N HIS A 337 -12.41 0.86 4.21
CA HIS A 337 -11.36 1.76 3.72
C HIS A 337 -11.54 2.00 2.23
N THR A 338 -11.48 3.26 1.82
CA THR A 338 -11.39 3.62 0.41
C THR A 338 -10.00 3.29 -0.17
N ILE A 339 -9.85 3.31 -1.50
CA ILE A 339 -8.51 3.18 -2.10
C ILE A 339 -7.62 4.36 -1.69
N LEU A 340 -8.20 5.56 -1.53
CA LEU A 340 -7.50 6.74 -1.02
C LEU A 340 -7.04 6.52 0.43
N ASP A 341 -7.87 5.92 1.27
CA ASP A 341 -7.50 5.55 2.64
C ASP A 341 -6.30 4.61 2.66
N SER A 342 -6.25 3.64 1.75
CA SER A 342 -5.12 2.73 1.62
C SER A 342 -3.83 3.46 1.22
N LEU A 343 -3.91 4.50 0.38
CA LEU A 343 -2.76 5.36 0.07
C LEU A 343 -2.31 6.16 1.30
N VAL A 344 -3.26 6.73 2.07
CA VAL A 344 -2.96 7.46 3.30
C VAL A 344 -2.32 6.54 4.35
N ILE A 345 -2.81 5.30 4.49
CA ILE A 345 -2.21 4.27 5.34
C ILE A 345 -0.76 3.99 4.93
N SER A 346 -0.47 3.87 3.63
CA SER A 346 0.90 3.69 3.14
C SER A 346 1.84 4.86 3.49
N ILE A 347 1.30 6.10 3.57
CA ILE A 347 2.05 7.28 4.01
C ILE A 347 2.35 7.18 5.52
N PHE A 348 1.34 6.93 6.37
CA PHE A 348 1.57 6.76 7.82
C PHE A 348 2.59 5.66 8.10
N ARG A 349 2.42 4.52 7.45
CA ARG A 349 3.34 3.39 7.55
C ARG A 349 4.79 3.78 7.27
N SER A 350 5.03 4.60 6.24
CA SER A 350 6.39 4.87 5.75
C SER A 350 7.02 6.13 6.34
N HIS A 351 6.22 7.06 6.89
CA HIS A 351 6.65 8.42 7.25
C HIS A 351 6.28 8.87 8.67
N THR A 352 5.57 8.04 9.46
CA THR A 352 5.25 8.37 10.87
C THR A 352 5.53 7.19 11.80
N ASP A 353 5.45 7.43 13.11
CA ASP A 353 5.48 6.37 14.13
C ASP A 353 4.08 5.83 14.51
N VAL A 354 3.03 6.44 13.96
CA VAL A 354 1.63 6.22 14.34
C VAL A 354 1.27 4.73 14.30
N SER A 355 0.49 4.31 15.29
CA SER A 355 0.05 2.93 15.36
C SER A 355 -1.16 2.66 14.45
N PRO A 356 -1.28 1.46 13.85
CA PRO A 356 -2.44 1.10 13.03
C PRO A 356 -3.79 1.31 13.71
N HIS A 357 -3.90 0.94 14.98
CA HIS A 357 -5.16 1.06 15.74
C HIS A 357 -5.61 2.51 16.00
N GLU A 358 -4.69 3.48 15.97
CA GLU A 358 -5.01 4.91 16.07
C GLU A 358 -5.66 5.41 14.77
N VAL A 359 -5.25 4.83 13.64
CA VAL A 359 -5.71 5.20 12.29
C VAL A 359 -7.04 4.54 11.95
N SER A 360 -7.24 3.27 12.30
CA SER A 360 -8.52 2.59 12.07
C SER A 360 -8.79 1.47 13.08
N SER A 361 -10.06 1.37 13.48
CA SER A 361 -10.56 0.26 14.32
C SER A 361 -10.44 -1.10 13.63
N GLY A 362 -10.39 -1.15 12.28
CA GLY A 362 -10.12 -2.38 11.53
C GLY A 362 -8.79 -3.04 11.90
N PHE A 363 -7.84 -2.27 12.48
CA PHE A 363 -6.53 -2.76 12.90
C PHE A 363 -6.43 -3.09 14.39
N SER A 364 -7.54 -3.17 15.13
CA SER A 364 -7.54 -3.40 16.59
C SER A 364 -6.85 -4.69 17.04
N TYR A 365 -6.63 -5.65 16.13
CA TYR A 365 -6.01 -6.95 16.42
C TYR A 365 -4.60 -7.10 15.83
N THR A 366 -4.09 -6.09 15.12
CA THR A 366 -2.78 -6.12 14.47
C THR A 366 -1.94 -4.92 14.88
N ASN A 367 -0.67 -5.17 15.17
CA ASN A 367 0.33 -4.15 15.38
C ASN A 367 0.99 -3.68 14.09
N MET A 368 0.72 -4.32 12.94
CA MET A 368 1.28 -3.98 11.63
C MET A 368 0.27 -3.33 10.69
N TYR A 369 0.76 -2.40 9.87
CA TYR A 369 0.06 -1.97 8.68
C TYR A 369 0.17 -3.01 7.56
N PRO A 370 -0.83 -3.11 6.66
CA PRO A 370 -0.68 -3.83 5.41
C PRO A 370 0.53 -3.32 4.60
N GLY A 371 1.38 -4.23 4.13
CA GLY A 371 2.54 -3.92 3.29
C GLY A 371 3.72 -3.25 4.01
N GLU A 372 3.81 -3.35 5.34
CA GLU A 372 4.94 -2.87 6.17
C GLU A 372 6.31 -3.31 5.64
N GLU A 373 6.36 -4.48 5.00
CA GLU A 373 7.55 -5.03 4.36
C GLU A 373 8.02 -4.28 3.10
N LYS A 374 7.28 -3.28 2.61
CA LYS A 374 7.58 -2.53 1.39
C LYS A 374 7.56 -1.02 1.64
N ASP A 375 8.63 -0.32 1.27
CA ASP A 375 8.71 1.14 1.44
C ASP A 375 7.91 1.87 0.35
N ALA A 376 7.10 2.86 0.72
CA ALA A 376 6.36 3.65 -0.26
C ALA A 376 7.29 4.45 -1.21
N CYS A 377 8.49 4.84 -0.76
CA CYS A 377 9.51 5.47 -1.62
C CYS A 377 10.39 4.44 -2.38
N GLY A 378 10.24 3.13 -2.13
CA GLY A 378 10.96 2.05 -2.83
C GLY A 378 12.37 1.72 -2.31
N ARG A 379 12.74 2.15 -1.10
CA ARG A 379 14.09 1.90 -0.54
C ARG A 379 14.31 0.50 0.00
N TRP A 380 13.23 -0.19 0.37
CA TRP A 380 13.24 -1.60 0.73
C TRP A 380 11.95 -2.29 0.25
N ASP A 381 12.03 -3.61 0.23
CA ASP A 381 10.96 -4.53 -0.16
C ASP A 381 11.11 -5.82 0.65
N ALA A 382 10.13 -6.72 0.60
CA ALA A 382 10.08 -7.89 1.48
C ALA A 382 11.30 -8.81 1.38
N ASP A 383 11.91 -8.86 0.20
CA ASP A 383 13.10 -9.64 -0.13
C ASP A 383 14.42 -8.90 0.18
N SER A 384 14.35 -7.69 0.72
CA SER A 384 15.54 -6.94 1.12
C SER A 384 16.22 -7.59 2.32
N PRO A 385 17.55 -7.80 2.31
CA PRO A 385 18.23 -8.47 3.40
C PRO A 385 18.04 -7.86 4.78
N ALA A 386 18.02 -6.53 4.87
CA ALA A 386 17.76 -5.82 6.11
C ALA A 386 16.36 -6.14 6.68
N VAL A 387 15.32 -6.13 5.83
CA VAL A 387 13.94 -6.45 6.22
C VAL A 387 13.84 -7.91 6.67
N ARG A 388 14.46 -8.82 5.92
CA ARG A 388 14.44 -10.25 6.25
C ARG A 388 15.12 -10.51 7.60
N GLN A 389 16.29 -9.91 7.85
CA GLN A 389 16.99 -10.02 9.13
C GLN A 389 16.18 -9.39 10.28
N LEU A 390 15.57 -8.23 10.06
CA LEU A 390 14.72 -7.54 11.03
C LEU A 390 13.57 -8.43 11.52
N PHE A 391 12.88 -9.09 10.59
CA PHE A 391 11.77 -9.98 10.90
C PHE A 391 12.25 -11.30 11.51
N GLN A 392 13.38 -11.85 11.08
CA GLN A 392 14.00 -13.02 11.70
C GLN A 392 14.41 -12.77 13.16
N ASN A 393 14.84 -11.55 13.48
CA ASN A 393 15.10 -11.10 14.86
C ASN A 393 13.81 -10.91 15.68
N GLY A 394 12.64 -11.18 15.09
CA GLY A 394 11.35 -11.11 15.74
C GLY A 394 10.80 -9.70 15.87
N ASN A 395 11.21 -8.75 15.04
CA ASN A 395 10.51 -7.46 14.95
C ASN A 395 9.40 -7.59 13.90
N CYS A 396 8.21 -7.04 14.16
CA CYS A 396 7.12 -7.00 13.19
C CYS A 396 6.99 -5.64 12.50
N ARG A 397 7.60 -4.57 13.04
CA ARG A 397 7.51 -3.21 12.50
C ARG A 397 8.83 -2.73 11.96
N ILE A 398 8.79 -1.89 10.93
CA ILE A 398 9.97 -1.17 10.47
C ILE A 398 10.31 -0.09 11.51
N PRO A 399 11.56 -0.04 12.01
CA PRO A 399 11.98 0.97 12.97
C PRO A 399 11.83 2.39 12.42
N LEU A 400 11.47 3.34 13.30
CA LEU A 400 11.37 4.76 12.94
C LEU A 400 12.68 5.32 12.36
N SER A 401 13.82 4.80 12.82
CA SER A 401 15.16 5.20 12.36
C SER A 401 15.42 4.92 10.87
N TRP A 402 14.65 4.01 10.25
CA TRP A 402 14.71 3.71 8.81
C TRP A 402 13.80 4.62 7.99
N LYS A 403 12.83 5.28 8.63
CA LYS A 403 11.87 6.16 7.98
C LYS A 403 12.49 7.54 7.75
N HIS A 404 11.86 8.32 6.87
CA HIS A 404 12.23 9.70 6.58
C HIS A 404 10.95 10.52 6.33
N PRO A 405 11.02 11.86 6.22
CA PRO A 405 9.87 12.71 5.88
C PRO A 405 9.13 12.28 4.61
N PHE A 406 7.90 12.75 4.40
CA PHE A 406 7.11 12.38 3.23
C PHE A 406 7.79 12.86 1.92
N CYS A 407 8.56 11.95 1.31
CA CYS A 407 9.57 12.25 0.30
C CYS A 407 9.00 12.45 -1.11
N HIS A 408 9.69 13.18 -1.99
CA HIS A 408 9.28 13.40 -3.39
C HIS A 408 8.92 12.11 -4.14
N SER A 409 9.66 11.01 -3.96
CA SER A 409 9.33 9.73 -4.61
C SER A 409 8.00 9.15 -4.12
N SER A 410 7.70 9.20 -2.81
CA SER A 410 6.40 8.75 -2.29
C SER A 410 5.28 9.73 -2.66
N VAL A 411 5.53 11.04 -2.58
CA VAL A 411 4.57 12.08 -3.00
C VAL A 411 4.17 11.86 -4.46
N GLN A 412 5.15 11.70 -5.35
CA GLN A 412 4.89 11.40 -6.77
C GLN A 412 4.07 10.11 -6.91
N ALA A 413 4.45 9.03 -6.23
CA ALA A 413 3.75 7.74 -6.30
C ALA A 413 2.30 7.82 -5.83
N VAL A 414 2.05 8.53 -4.72
CA VAL A 414 0.71 8.78 -4.19
C VAL A 414 -0.09 9.66 -5.16
N CYS A 415 0.41 10.83 -5.54
CA CYS A 415 -0.29 11.75 -6.45
C CYS A 415 -0.62 11.09 -7.80
N HIS A 416 0.35 10.41 -8.42
CA HIS A 416 0.10 9.68 -9.66
C HIS A 416 -0.90 8.54 -9.50
N SER A 417 -0.90 7.87 -8.34
CA SER A 417 -1.90 6.84 -8.03
C SER A 417 -3.29 7.42 -7.89
N ILE A 418 -3.44 8.56 -7.18
CA ILE A 418 -4.71 9.30 -7.08
C ILE A 418 -5.20 9.69 -8.48
N ILE A 419 -4.33 10.25 -9.33
CA ILE A 419 -4.67 10.61 -10.72
C ILE A 419 -5.09 9.38 -11.53
N ALA A 420 -4.41 8.24 -11.37
CA ALA A 420 -4.76 7.01 -12.04
C ALA A 420 -6.15 6.50 -11.61
N ILE A 421 -6.47 6.56 -10.30
CA ILE A 421 -7.75 6.12 -9.74
C ILE A 421 -8.90 7.06 -10.16
N PHE A 422 -8.68 8.37 -10.01
CA PHE A 422 -9.66 9.42 -10.24
C PHE A 422 -9.23 10.26 -11.45
N PRO A 423 -9.32 9.70 -12.68
CA PRO A 423 -9.07 10.50 -13.85
C PRO A 423 -10.07 11.67 -13.85
N PRO A 424 -9.61 12.86 -14.24
CA PRO A 424 -10.46 14.03 -14.32
C PRO A 424 -11.74 13.81 -15.15
N GLY A 425 -12.85 14.38 -14.70
CA GLY A 425 -14.12 14.42 -15.42
C GLY A 425 -15.03 13.19 -15.30
N SER A 426 -14.55 12.02 -14.86
CA SER A 426 -15.37 10.78 -14.93
C SER A 426 -15.90 10.25 -13.59
N LEU A 427 -15.29 10.58 -12.44
CA LEU A 427 -15.57 9.91 -11.15
C LEU A 427 -15.66 10.86 -9.94
N ARG A 428 -16.09 12.13 -10.13
CA ARG A 428 -16.15 13.15 -9.06
C ARG A 428 -16.96 12.71 -7.81
N SER A 429 -18.04 11.96 -7.99
CA SER A 429 -18.86 11.46 -6.87
C SER A 429 -18.12 10.46 -5.98
N HIS A 430 -17.19 9.69 -6.54
CA HIS A 430 -16.43 8.68 -5.80
C HIS A 430 -15.23 9.25 -5.06
N LEU A 431 -14.67 10.36 -5.56
CA LEU A 431 -13.60 11.08 -4.88
C LEU A 431 -14.06 11.63 -3.53
N ASN A 432 -15.35 11.98 -3.43
CA ASN A 432 -15.98 12.55 -2.23
C ASN A 432 -16.60 11.50 -1.30
N HIS A 433 -16.27 10.22 -1.49
CA HIS A 433 -16.72 9.17 -0.58
C HIS A 433 -16.15 9.40 0.83
N SER A 434 -16.96 9.16 1.86
CA SER A 434 -16.49 9.19 3.25
C SER A 434 -15.36 8.20 3.46
N SER A 435 -14.36 8.61 4.24
CA SER A 435 -13.20 7.82 4.63
C SER A 435 -13.56 6.84 5.75
N GLY A 436 -12.99 5.64 5.68
CA GLY A 436 -12.99 4.66 6.76
C GLY A 436 -11.90 4.90 7.82
N LEU A 437 -11.06 5.91 7.64
CA LEU A 437 -10.03 6.30 8.61
C LEU A 437 -10.61 7.16 9.72
N PHE A 438 -10.07 7.00 10.93
CA PHE A 438 -10.47 7.73 12.13
C PHE A 438 -11.98 7.68 12.44
N LYS A 439 -12.68 6.67 11.89
CA LYS A 439 -14.10 6.47 12.11
C LYS A 439 -14.37 6.18 13.59
N LYS A 440 -15.28 6.95 14.18
CA LYS A 440 -15.71 6.82 15.58
C LYS A 440 -17.23 6.91 15.64
N ASN A 441 -17.82 6.45 16.74
CA ASN A 441 -19.23 6.69 17.04
C ASN A 441 -19.34 7.72 18.16
N CYS A 442 -20.32 8.62 18.11
CA CYS A 442 -20.63 9.52 19.22
C CYS A 442 -21.18 8.71 20.41
N SER A 443 -20.63 8.90 21.61
CA SER A 443 -21.09 8.13 22.79
C SER A 443 -22.46 8.59 23.30
N SER A 444 -22.93 9.78 22.89
CA SER A 444 -24.17 10.38 23.40
C SER A 444 -25.37 10.19 22.48
N CYS A 445 -25.16 10.16 21.15
CA CYS A 445 -26.25 10.05 20.16
C CYS A 445 -26.07 8.86 19.20
N ASP A 446 -25.02 8.06 19.38
CA ASP A 446 -24.64 6.94 18.50
C ASP A 446 -24.38 7.31 17.02
N GLY A 447 -24.33 8.61 16.71
CA GLY A 447 -24.04 9.10 15.37
C GLY A 447 -22.65 8.68 14.90
N GLU A 448 -22.56 8.19 13.66
CA GLU A 448 -21.30 7.89 13.00
C GLU A 448 -20.53 9.19 12.72
N LEU A 449 -19.25 9.19 13.11
CA LEU A 449 -18.30 10.25 12.83
C LEU A 449 -17.30 9.71 11.80
N SER A 450 -17.47 10.10 10.55
CA SER A 450 -16.62 9.72 9.43
C SER A 450 -16.07 10.97 8.75
N LEU A 451 -14.79 10.91 8.37
CA LEU A 451 -14.11 12.02 7.72
C LEU A 451 -14.44 12.05 6.22
N GLY A 452 -14.43 13.22 5.61
CA GLY A 452 -14.28 13.33 4.16
C GLY A 452 -12.84 13.07 3.70
N PRO A 453 -12.58 13.00 2.39
CA PRO A 453 -11.24 12.85 1.83
C PRO A 453 -10.30 14.02 2.21
N LEU A 454 -10.80 15.26 2.13
CA LEU A 454 -10.01 16.45 2.49
C LEU A 454 -9.75 16.52 4.01
N HIS A 455 -10.73 16.13 4.85
CA HIS A 455 -10.53 15.99 6.29
C HIS A 455 -9.47 14.93 6.63
N SER A 456 -9.43 13.84 5.88
CA SER A 456 -8.43 12.79 6.05
C SER A 456 -7.02 13.27 5.72
N VAL A 457 -6.86 14.15 4.72
CA VAL A 457 -5.58 14.82 4.42
C VAL A 457 -5.17 15.78 5.53
N ILE A 458 -6.11 16.46 6.18
CA ILE A 458 -5.81 17.29 7.36
C ILE A 458 -5.28 16.43 8.50
N MET A 459 -5.92 15.27 8.76
CA MET A 459 -5.41 14.33 9.77
C MET A 459 -4.05 13.75 9.39
N LEU A 460 -3.83 13.47 8.10
CA LEU A 460 -2.50 13.09 7.60
C LEU A 460 -1.45 14.16 7.92
N ALA A 461 -1.73 15.42 7.60
CA ALA A 461 -0.83 16.52 7.90
C ALA A 461 -0.58 16.67 9.41
N TYR A 462 -1.62 16.48 10.23
CA TYR A 462 -1.53 16.55 11.69
C TYR A 462 -0.55 15.53 12.26
N TYR A 463 -0.68 14.27 11.84
CA TYR A 463 0.21 13.20 12.29
C TYR A 463 1.61 13.27 11.67
N LEU A 464 1.76 13.80 10.45
CA LEU A 464 3.09 14.10 9.91
C LEU A 464 3.80 15.19 10.73
N GLY A 465 3.08 16.23 11.17
CA GLY A 465 3.65 17.29 12.00
C GLY A 465 3.98 16.83 13.43
N GLY A 466 3.09 16.04 14.06
CA GLY A 466 3.23 15.63 15.46
C GLY A 466 3.97 14.31 15.70
N SER A 467 3.88 13.36 14.77
CA SER A 467 4.41 11.99 14.89
C SER A 467 5.28 11.58 13.68
N GLY A 468 5.65 12.54 12.83
CA GLY A 468 6.50 12.33 11.67
C GLY A 468 7.99 12.32 12.01
N ILE A 469 8.81 12.30 10.95
CA ILE A 469 10.27 12.28 11.06
C ILE A 469 10.82 13.71 11.09
N GLN A 470 11.94 13.89 11.80
CA GLN A 470 12.69 15.15 11.78
C GLN A 470 13.01 15.60 10.34
N GLY A 471 12.74 16.88 10.06
CA GLY A 471 12.90 17.48 8.73
C GLY A 471 11.62 17.48 7.90
N GLU A 472 10.49 17.01 8.44
CA GLU A 472 9.18 17.16 7.82
C GLU A 472 8.80 18.64 7.65
N THR A 473 8.14 18.92 6.52
CA THR A 473 7.77 20.27 6.06
C THR A 473 6.29 20.37 5.68
N LEU A 474 5.59 19.23 5.66
CA LEU A 474 4.24 19.04 5.15
C LEU A 474 4.08 19.29 3.64
N PHE A 475 5.19 19.40 2.89
CA PHE A 475 5.15 19.52 1.43
C PHE A 475 4.33 18.41 0.77
N GLY A 476 4.54 17.15 1.20
CA GLY A 476 3.80 16.03 0.63
C GLY A 476 2.30 16.08 0.94
N ALA A 477 1.90 16.55 2.12
CA ALA A 477 0.49 16.74 2.45
C ALA A 477 -0.15 17.87 1.61
N ILE A 478 0.58 18.97 1.38
CA ILE A 478 0.18 20.04 0.46
C ILE A 478 -0.01 19.49 -0.96
N ALA A 479 0.93 18.69 -1.46
CA ALA A 479 0.86 18.08 -2.78
C ALA A 479 -0.37 17.16 -2.94
N VAL A 480 -0.65 16.32 -1.94
CA VAL A 480 -1.86 15.46 -1.95
C VAL A 480 -3.14 16.30 -1.92
N LEU A 481 -3.20 17.34 -1.07
CA LEU A 481 -4.35 18.24 -0.99
C LEU A 481 -4.63 18.91 -2.35
N VAL A 482 -3.62 19.56 -2.92
CA VAL A 482 -3.76 20.28 -4.20
C VAL A 482 -4.10 19.31 -5.32
N CYS A 483 -3.48 18.12 -5.35
CA CYS A 483 -3.82 17.07 -6.30
C CYS A 483 -5.31 16.69 -6.21
N LEU A 484 -5.86 16.46 -5.01
CA LEU A 484 -7.28 16.13 -4.84
C LEU A 484 -8.20 17.27 -5.29
N LEU A 485 -7.87 18.52 -4.94
CA LEU A 485 -8.63 19.69 -5.37
C LEU A 485 -8.64 19.84 -6.90
N ARG A 486 -7.49 19.64 -7.56
CA ARG A 486 -7.37 19.67 -9.03
C ARG A 486 -8.15 18.54 -9.71
N LEU A 487 -8.36 17.42 -9.02
CA LEU A 487 -9.19 16.30 -9.49
C LEU A 487 -10.69 16.46 -9.18
N GLY A 488 -11.06 17.54 -8.46
CA GLY A 488 -12.46 17.88 -8.18
C GLY A 488 -12.99 17.39 -6.84
N ALA A 489 -12.12 17.21 -5.84
CA ALA A 489 -12.57 17.01 -4.46
C ALA A 489 -13.42 18.22 -4.02
N ASN A 490 -14.59 17.94 -3.46
CA ASN A 490 -15.57 18.95 -3.11
C ASN A 490 -15.16 19.66 -1.82
N ILE A 491 -14.69 20.91 -1.95
CA ILE A 491 -14.29 21.75 -0.81
C ILE A 491 -15.45 22.08 0.14
N LYS A 492 -16.69 22.07 -0.35
CA LYS A 492 -17.92 22.32 0.43
C LYS A 492 -18.46 21.05 1.11
N HIS A 493 -17.84 19.89 0.89
CA HIS A 493 -18.28 18.64 1.52
C HIS A 493 -18.15 18.75 3.04
N LYS A 494 -19.28 18.62 3.74
CA LYS A 494 -19.33 18.61 5.20
C LYS A 494 -19.35 17.18 5.71
N ALA A 495 -18.58 16.94 6.75
CA ALA A 495 -18.50 15.68 7.45
C ALA A 495 -18.89 15.89 8.92
N ASN A 496 -19.60 14.92 9.51
CA ASN A 496 -19.94 14.97 10.92
C ASN A 496 -18.73 14.53 11.76
N VAL A 497 -18.06 15.48 12.41
CA VAL A 497 -16.75 15.23 13.04
C VAL A 497 -16.68 15.82 14.44
N SER A 498 -15.87 15.20 15.30
CA SER A 498 -15.52 15.74 16.62
C SER A 498 -14.01 15.74 16.76
N VAL A 499 -13.42 16.95 16.75
CA VAL A 499 -11.97 17.13 16.93
C VAL A 499 -11.51 16.51 18.24
N ASP A 500 -12.23 16.77 19.33
CA ASP A 500 -11.89 16.24 20.65
C ASP A 500 -11.90 14.72 20.69
N LYS A 501 -12.86 14.07 20.03
CA LYS A 501 -12.95 12.61 20.00
C LYS A 501 -11.89 11.98 19.10
N ILE A 502 -11.55 12.63 17.99
CA ILE A 502 -10.49 12.15 17.08
C ILE A 502 -9.12 12.27 17.74
N LEU A 503 -8.88 13.35 18.48
CA LEU A 503 -7.61 13.62 19.17
C LEU A 503 -7.53 13.05 20.59
N GLY A 504 -8.61 12.42 21.10
CA GLY A 504 -8.64 11.81 22.43
C GLY A 504 -8.65 12.81 23.59
N LEU A 505 -9.16 14.03 23.38
CA LEU A 505 -9.06 15.15 24.32
C LEU A 505 -10.20 15.24 25.36
N LEU A 506 -11.35 14.58 25.19
CA LEU A 506 -12.53 14.73 26.09
C LEU A 506 -13.25 13.42 26.49
N SER A 507 -13.95 13.52 27.63
CA SER A 507 -14.78 12.48 28.28
C SER A 507 -16.21 12.36 27.72
N GLU A 508 -16.78 11.16 27.86
CA GLU A 508 -17.95 10.58 27.14
C GLU A 508 -19.35 11.22 27.36
N ASN A 509 -19.46 12.39 28.02
CA ASN A 509 -20.73 12.79 28.63
C ASN A 509 -21.59 13.78 27.83
N ALA A 510 -21.11 14.29 26.67
CA ALA A 510 -21.91 15.17 25.81
C ALA A 510 -21.56 15.07 24.32
N CYS A 511 -22.54 15.44 23.48
CA CYS A 511 -22.40 15.47 22.04
C CYS A 511 -21.64 16.73 21.60
N HIS A 512 -20.39 16.56 21.17
CA HIS A 512 -19.50 17.65 20.72
C HIS A 512 -19.15 17.58 19.22
N HIS A 513 -19.80 16.71 18.46
CA HIS A 513 -19.60 16.68 17.02
C HIS A 513 -20.43 17.75 16.32
N SER A 514 -19.97 18.19 15.16
CA SER A 514 -20.74 19.06 14.27
C SER A 514 -20.36 18.78 12.82
N GLU A 515 -21.24 19.16 11.90
CA GLU A 515 -20.95 19.13 10.48
C GLU A 515 -19.96 20.24 10.14
N MET A 516 -18.79 19.84 9.65
CA MET A 516 -17.71 20.75 9.28
C MET A 516 -17.21 20.42 7.88
N ASP A 517 -16.93 21.43 7.07
CA ASP A 517 -16.05 21.25 5.92
C ASP A 517 -14.57 21.17 6.35
N ALA A 518 -13.68 20.93 5.39
CA ALA A 518 -12.26 20.76 5.67
C ALA A 518 -11.59 22.05 6.24
N GLU A 519 -12.01 23.24 5.78
CA GLU A 519 -11.47 24.52 6.26
C GLU A 519 -11.95 24.82 7.69
N GLU A 520 -13.22 24.52 7.99
CA GLU A 520 -13.78 24.60 9.34
C GLU A 520 -13.08 23.61 10.29
N PHE A 521 -12.79 22.39 9.82
CA PHE A 521 -12.17 21.33 10.61
C PHE A 521 -10.72 21.66 11.00
N ILE A 522 -9.87 22.05 10.05
CA ILE A 522 -8.47 22.42 10.34
C ILE A 522 -8.38 23.62 11.29
N GLY A 523 -9.32 24.56 11.19
CA GLY A 523 -9.39 25.73 12.08
C GLY A 523 -9.77 25.40 13.54
N ARG A 524 -10.38 24.23 13.79
CA ARG A 524 -10.76 23.78 15.14
C ARG A 524 -9.70 22.92 15.83
N ILE A 525 -8.65 22.52 15.13
CA ILE A 525 -7.54 21.78 15.75
C ILE A 525 -6.79 22.71 16.72
N PRO A 526 -6.53 22.29 17.97
CA PRO A 526 -5.93 23.16 18.99
C PRO A 526 -4.55 23.68 18.59
N GLN A 527 -4.39 25.00 18.51
CA GLN A 527 -3.14 25.64 18.08
C GLN A 527 -1.96 25.32 19.01
N ASP A 528 -2.22 25.02 20.28
CA ASP A 528 -1.17 24.63 21.23
C ASP A 528 -0.47 23.32 20.83
N THR A 529 -1.16 22.42 20.10
CA THR A 529 -0.52 21.22 19.54
C THR A 529 0.42 21.56 18.39
N ILE A 530 0.00 22.48 17.51
CA ILE A 530 0.74 22.91 16.32
C ILE A 530 1.99 23.71 16.69
N ARG A 531 1.91 24.54 17.74
CA ARG A 531 3.03 25.35 18.25
C ARG A 531 4.24 24.54 18.71
N LEU A 532 4.05 23.26 19.01
CA LEU A 532 5.12 22.34 19.43
C LEU A 532 5.90 21.75 18.24
N TRP A 533 5.39 21.90 17.02
CA TRP A 533 6.04 21.38 15.81
C TRP A 533 7.20 22.27 15.36
N SER A 534 8.00 21.77 14.41
CA SER A 534 9.04 22.57 13.75
C SER A 534 8.44 23.80 13.05
N SER A 535 9.25 24.84 12.89
CA SER A 535 8.86 26.05 12.14
C SER A 535 8.37 25.73 10.73
N GLU A 536 9.03 24.79 10.07
CA GLU A 536 8.73 24.34 8.72
C GLU A 536 7.35 23.68 8.66
N CYS A 537 7.03 22.80 9.62
CA CYS A 537 5.71 22.19 9.73
C CYS A 537 4.63 23.22 10.05
N GLN A 538 4.90 24.22 10.90
CA GLN A 538 3.93 25.28 11.19
C GLN A 538 3.60 26.11 9.93
N ILE A 539 4.60 26.45 9.12
CA ILE A 539 4.41 27.16 7.85
C ILE A 539 3.64 26.26 6.86
N GLY A 540 4.00 24.98 6.75
CA GLY A 540 3.29 24.02 5.91
C GLY A 540 1.82 23.85 6.31
N TRP A 541 1.53 23.78 7.61
CA TRP A 541 0.17 23.71 8.17
C TRP A 541 -0.65 24.96 7.81
N HIS A 542 -0.03 26.13 7.94
CA HIS A 542 -0.63 27.40 7.54
C HIS A 542 -0.94 27.43 6.03
N CYS A 543 -0.04 26.94 5.18
CA CYS A 543 -0.30 26.82 3.74
C CYS A 543 -1.50 25.92 3.45
N ILE A 544 -1.62 24.76 4.11
CA ILE A 544 -2.77 23.86 3.95
C ILE A 544 -4.08 24.59 4.28
N PHE A 545 -4.12 25.30 5.41
CA PHE A 545 -5.30 26.10 5.80
C PHE A 545 -5.65 27.16 4.75
N ARG A 546 -4.66 27.92 4.28
CA ARG A 546 -4.86 28.97 3.28
C ARG A 546 -5.26 28.43 1.91
N ILE A 547 -4.73 27.29 1.48
CA ILE A 547 -5.12 26.63 0.22
C ILE A 547 -6.59 26.19 0.27
N LEU A 548 -7.04 25.64 1.41
CA LEU A 548 -8.45 25.28 1.61
C LEU A 548 -9.36 26.51 1.51
N ARG A 549 -8.98 27.62 2.15
CA ARG A 549 -9.70 28.90 2.04
C ARG A 549 -9.73 29.42 0.62
N LEU A 550 -8.58 29.46 -0.06
CA LEU A 550 -8.45 29.85 -1.46
C LEU A 550 -9.40 29.04 -2.38
N ALA A 551 -9.45 27.72 -2.17
CA ALA A 551 -10.35 26.85 -2.93
C ALA A 551 -11.83 27.15 -2.63
N LYS A 552 -12.17 27.40 -1.36
CA LYS A 552 -13.54 27.68 -0.90
C LYS A 552 -14.05 29.02 -1.43
N ASP A 553 -13.25 30.07 -1.36
CA ASP A 553 -13.61 31.42 -1.78
C ASP A 553 -13.93 31.46 -3.29
N ASN A 554 -13.13 30.79 -4.11
CA ASN A 554 -13.37 30.70 -5.55
C ASN A 554 -14.63 29.89 -5.91
N CYS A 555 -15.02 28.88 -5.12
CA CYS A 555 -16.28 28.16 -5.33
C CYS A 555 -17.53 28.97 -4.97
N THR A 556 -17.42 30.07 -4.22
CA THR A 556 -18.59 30.94 -3.93
C THR A 556 -18.93 31.89 -5.08
N LEU A 557 -17.97 32.15 -5.98
CA LEU A 557 -18.15 33.00 -7.15
C LEU A 557 -18.83 32.27 -8.32
N ASP A 558 -18.69 30.94 -8.40
CA ASP A 558 -19.31 30.09 -9.43
C ASP A 558 -20.82 29.83 -9.18
N ASP A 559 -21.22 29.55 -7.93
CA ASP A 559 -22.63 29.27 -7.57
C ASP A 559 -23.58 30.46 -7.87
N SER A 560 -23.06 31.70 -7.85
CA SER A 560 -23.85 32.89 -8.19
C SER A 560 -24.23 33.00 -9.66
N LYS A 561 -23.63 32.18 -10.54
CA LYS A 561 -23.85 32.24 -12.00
C LYS A 561 -24.70 31.08 -12.53
N GLU A 562 -24.61 29.88 -11.95
CA GLU A 562 -25.49 28.74 -12.33
C GLU A 562 -26.98 28.98 -12.01
N SER A 563 -27.29 29.94 -11.14
CA SER A 563 -28.67 30.29 -10.78
C SER A 563 -29.43 31.08 -11.86
N GLN A 564 -28.76 31.55 -12.93
CA GLN A 564 -29.39 32.34 -14.01
C GLN A 564 -29.68 31.55 -15.29
N ASP A 565 -29.09 30.37 -15.49
CA ASP A 565 -29.22 29.61 -16.76
C ASP A 565 -30.29 28.49 -16.73
N ILE A 566 -31.07 28.35 -15.65
CA ILE A 566 -32.08 27.29 -15.50
C ILE A 566 -33.51 27.75 -15.92
N PHE A 567 -33.71 29.02 -16.27
CA PHE A 567 -35.05 29.57 -16.54
C PHE A 567 -35.39 29.90 -18.00
N ASN A 568 -34.77 29.28 -18.99
CA ASN A 568 -35.27 29.34 -20.37
C ASN A 568 -35.02 28.02 -21.09
N ASN A 569 -35.93 27.06 -20.93
CA ASN A 569 -36.24 26.02 -21.92
C ASN A 569 -37.43 25.19 -21.43
N ASP A 570 -38.63 25.74 -21.58
CA ASP A 570 -39.87 24.97 -21.63
C ASP A 570 -40.78 25.64 -22.67
N ASP A 571 -40.57 25.33 -23.95
CA ASP A 571 -41.66 25.36 -24.94
C ASP A 571 -41.37 24.34 -26.05
N PRO A 572 -42.05 23.19 -26.09
CA PRO A 572 -41.83 22.17 -27.10
C PRO A 572 -42.96 22.20 -28.12
N ASP A 573 -43.15 23.28 -28.88
CA ASP A 573 -43.98 23.30 -30.10
C ASP A 573 -43.83 24.64 -30.85
N ALA A 574 -42.82 24.78 -31.71
CA ALA A 574 -42.82 25.82 -32.75
C ALA A 574 -42.11 25.32 -34.02
N GLU A 575 -42.92 24.92 -35.01
CA GLU A 575 -42.50 24.61 -36.37
C GLU A 575 -42.24 25.90 -37.18
N PHE A 576 -41.12 25.89 -37.90
CA PHE A 576 -40.92 26.37 -39.28
C PHE A 576 -40.97 27.89 -39.65
N ASP A 577 -39.95 28.24 -40.45
CA ASP A 577 -39.83 29.32 -41.46
C ASP A 577 -39.41 30.75 -41.10
N GLY A 578 -38.39 31.22 -41.84
CA GLY A 578 -38.36 32.56 -42.43
C GLY A 578 -37.30 33.52 -41.91
N ASP A 579 -36.41 33.96 -42.82
CA ASP A 579 -35.46 35.08 -42.68
C ASP A 579 -36.00 36.28 -41.88
N ASN A 580 -35.17 36.84 -41.00
CA ASN A 580 -35.00 38.29 -40.90
C ASN A 580 -33.71 38.65 -40.16
N ASP A 581 -32.87 39.40 -40.88
CA ASP A 581 -31.84 40.26 -40.33
C ASP A 581 -32.44 41.15 -39.21
N ASN A 582 -31.80 41.12 -38.05
CA ASN A 582 -31.75 42.27 -37.16
C ASN A 582 -30.39 42.27 -36.47
N ASP A 583 -29.59 43.24 -36.88
CA ASP A 583 -28.47 43.76 -36.11
C ASP A 583 -28.97 44.12 -34.71
N ASP A 584 -28.55 43.37 -33.70
CA ASP A 584 -28.59 43.85 -32.32
C ASP A 584 -27.23 43.55 -31.67
N GLU A 585 -26.45 44.62 -31.54
CA GLU A 585 -25.21 44.70 -30.78
C GLU A 585 -25.49 44.34 -29.31
N SER A 586 -25.46 43.05 -29.00
CA SER A 586 -25.48 42.57 -27.62
C SER A 586 -24.07 42.16 -27.20
N ILE A 587 -23.45 43.10 -26.47
CA ILE A 587 -22.34 42.96 -25.53
C ILE A 587 -21.82 41.51 -25.43
N GLN A 588 -20.73 41.23 -26.13
CA GLN A 588 -19.85 40.10 -25.82
C GLN A 588 -19.46 40.19 -24.35
N SER A 589 -20.13 39.41 -23.50
CA SER A 589 -19.69 39.24 -22.12
C SER A 589 -18.41 38.43 -22.13
N GLU A 590 -17.30 39.08 -21.81
CA GLU A 590 -15.91 38.60 -21.71
C GLU A 590 -15.73 37.48 -20.67
N ILE A 591 -16.39 36.32 -20.82
CA ILE A 591 -16.10 35.11 -20.03
C ILE A 591 -16.15 33.88 -20.94
N SER A 592 -15.47 33.94 -22.09
CA SER A 592 -15.02 32.74 -22.82
C SER A 592 -13.50 32.50 -22.69
N GLU A 593 -12.78 33.32 -21.90
CA GLU A 593 -11.32 33.43 -22.00
C GLU A 593 -10.51 32.48 -21.11
N TYR A 594 -11.14 31.58 -20.34
CA TYR A 594 -10.43 30.53 -19.60
C TYR A 594 -10.90 29.12 -19.98
N SER A 595 -11.20 28.91 -21.27
CA SER A 595 -11.25 27.54 -21.79
C SER A 595 -9.84 26.95 -21.72
N CYS A 596 -9.68 25.83 -21.02
CA CYS A 596 -8.39 25.14 -20.97
C CYS A 596 -8.07 24.62 -22.37
N GLU A 597 -6.93 25.00 -22.95
CA GLU A 597 -6.50 24.60 -24.30
C GLU A 597 -6.45 23.08 -24.50
N LEU A 598 -6.36 22.30 -23.42
CA LEU A 598 -6.43 20.83 -23.47
C LEU A 598 -7.84 20.28 -23.79
N ASN A 599 -8.89 21.12 -23.78
CA ASN A 599 -10.22 20.79 -24.33
C ASN A 599 -10.17 20.58 -25.85
N ASP A 600 -9.27 21.27 -26.57
CA ASP A 600 -9.14 21.17 -28.02
C ASP A 600 -8.24 19.97 -28.45
N PHE A 601 -7.31 19.54 -27.60
CA PHE A 601 -6.38 18.43 -27.91
C PHE A 601 -6.92 17.04 -27.56
N GLY A 602 -8.17 16.93 -27.08
CA GLY A 602 -8.78 15.63 -26.71
C GLY A 602 -8.14 14.94 -25.50
N VAL A 603 -7.21 15.61 -24.80
CA VAL A 603 -6.64 15.18 -23.51
C VAL A 603 -7.60 15.53 -22.37
N HIS A 604 -8.33 16.64 -22.51
CA HIS A 604 -9.63 16.84 -21.88
C HIS A 604 -10.68 16.44 -22.92
N GLY A 605 -11.16 15.19 -22.89
CA GLY A 605 -12.19 14.75 -23.82
C GLY A 605 -13.41 15.67 -23.80
N ILE A 606 -14.20 15.64 -24.88
CA ILE A 606 -15.43 16.44 -25.11
C ILE A 606 -16.55 16.17 -24.06
N GLY A 607 -16.24 15.44 -22.97
CA GLY A 607 -17.09 15.27 -21.78
C GLY A 607 -16.31 15.20 -20.45
N SER A 608 -15.01 15.54 -20.42
CA SER A 608 -14.24 15.60 -19.17
C SER A 608 -14.41 16.97 -18.54
N SER A 609 -15.27 17.06 -17.54
CA SER A 609 -15.31 18.23 -16.66
C SER A 609 -14.05 18.25 -15.80
N PHE A 610 -12.95 18.77 -16.33
CA PHE A 610 -11.85 19.23 -15.48
C PHE A 610 -12.35 20.46 -14.71
N PRO A 611 -12.22 20.53 -13.37
CA PRO A 611 -12.48 21.75 -12.62
C PRO A 611 -11.37 22.76 -12.94
N CYS A 612 -11.52 23.46 -14.05
CA CYS A 612 -10.55 24.42 -14.58
C CYS A 612 -10.82 25.87 -14.16
N GLY A 613 -11.49 26.07 -13.01
CA GLY A 613 -11.97 27.40 -12.57
C GLY A 613 -11.04 28.20 -11.65
N ASN A 614 -9.90 27.66 -11.20
CA ASN A 614 -9.00 28.37 -10.27
C ASN A 614 -7.55 28.39 -10.78
N PRO A 615 -7.13 29.49 -11.44
CA PRO A 615 -5.75 29.68 -11.94
C PRO A 615 -4.70 29.64 -10.83
N GLN A 616 -5.01 30.21 -9.66
CA GLN A 616 -4.07 30.24 -8.52
C GLN A 616 -3.76 28.83 -8.02
N LEU A 617 -4.77 27.96 -7.89
CA LEU A 617 -4.55 26.53 -7.59
C LEU A 617 -3.80 25.81 -8.73
N GLY A 618 -4.00 26.23 -9.98
CA GLY A 618 -3.24 25.74 -11.13
C GLY A 618 -1.74 26.03 -11.00
N ILE A 619 -1.37 27.26 -10.65
CA ILE A 619 0.03 27.66 -10.43
C ILE A 619 0.66 26.83 -9.30
N ILE A 620 -0.04 26.66 -8.18
CA ILE A 620 0.45 25.83 -7.06
C ILE A 620 0.68 24.38 -7.53
N TRP A 621 -0.26 23.81 -8.28
CA TRP A 621 -0.14 22.44 -8.79
C TRP A 621 1.00 22.27 -9.79
N ALA A 622 1.20 23.25 -10.69
CA ALA A 622 2.30 23.24 -11.63
C ALA A 622 3.66 23.30 -10.90
N ALA A 623 3.82 24.21 -9.94
CA ALA A 623 5.04 24.34 -9.15
C ALA A 623 5.36 23.04 -8.37
N ILE A 624 4.34 22.42 -7.76
CA ILE A 624 4.48 21.13 -7.05
C ILE A 624 4.93 20.04 -8.02
N GLN A 625 4.32 19.94 -9.20
CA GLN A 625 4.71 18.96 -10.22
C GLN A 625 6.16 19.15 -10.67
N VAL A 626 6.60 20.39 -10.91
CA VAL A 626 8.00 20.67 -11.26
C VAL A 626 8.93 20.20 -10.14
N GLU A 627 8.64 20.56 -8.89
CA GLU A 627 9.44 20.15 -7.73
C GLU A 627 9.54 18.61 -7.62
N ILE A 628 8.41 17.90 -7.66
CA ILE A 628 8.40 16.43 -7.58
C ILE A 628 8.93 15.74 -8.82
N LEU A 629 9.13 16.40 -9.96
CA LEU A 629 9.68 15.79 -11.16
C LEU A 629 11.17 16.12 -11.36
N THR A 630 11.64 17.25 -10.83
CA THR A 630 12.99 17.76 -11.10
C THR A 630 13.94 17.65 -9.91
N TYR A 631 13.44 17.52 -8.67
CA TYR A 631 14.29 17.46 -7.49
C TYR A 631 14.21 16.13 -6.74
N ARG A 632 15.37 15.58 -6.37
CA ARG A 632 15.49 14.40 -5.50
C ARG A 632 16.60 14.65 -4.50
N LYS A 633 16.42 14.14 -3.28
CA LYS A 633 17.49 14.06 -2.28
C LYS A 633 18.48 12.96 -2.69
N THR A 634 19.66 13.36 -3.17
CA THR A 634 20.72 12.46 -3.66
C THR A 634 21.90 12.32 -2.71
N SER A 635 22.02 13.24 -1.75
CA SER A 635 23.03 13.26 -0.70
C SER A 635 22.39 13.53 0.66
N ASP A 636 23.04 13.08 1.74
CA ASP A 636 22.56 13.33 3.10
C ASP A 636 22.52 14.82 3.45
N TYR A 637 23.35 15.63 2.80
CA TYR A 637 23.40 17.09 2.97
C TYR A 637 22.35 17.85 2.16
N ASP A 638 21.73 17.22 1.17
CA ASP A 638 20.70 17.86 0.35
C ASP A 638 19.46 18.17 1.21
N PRO A 639 18.81 19.33 1.07
CA PRO A 639 17.56 19.59 1.77
C PRO A 639 16.44 18.63 1.31
N TRP A 640 15.39 18.48 2.13
CA TRP A 640 14.24 17.65 1.75
C TRP A 640 13.43 18.26 0.62
N ILE A 641 13.44 19.58 0.47
CA ILE A 641 12.84 20.34 -0.63
C ILE A 641 13.97 21.09 -1.34
N SER A 642 13.88 21.24 -2.66
CA SER A 642 14.88 22.00 -3.42
C SER A 642 14.95 23.46 -2.97
N ASN A 643 16.08 24.10 -3.24
CA ASN A 643 16.20 25.55 -3.09
C ASN A 643 15.30 26.33 -4.09
N ASN A 644 14.69 25.63 -5.06
CA ASN A 644 13.84 26.23 -6.07
C ASN A 644 12.37 26.32 -5.61
N PHE A 645 11.95 25.52 -4.62
CA PHE A 645 10.59 25.52 -4.08
C PHE A 645 10.58 26.02 -2.63
N SER A 646 9.85 27.10 -2.36
CA SER A 646 9.79 27.73 -1.03
C SER A 646 8.36 27.71 -0.47
N ILE A 647 8.14 26.91 0.57
CA ILE A 647 6.87 26.90 1.32
C ILE A 647 6.63 28.28 1.98
N ALA A 648 7.68 28.97 2.42
CA ALA A 648 7.55 30.30 3.00
C ALA A 648 7.09 31.35 1.96
N ALA A 649 7.61 31.29 0.73
CA ALA A 649 7.14 32.15 -0.35
C ALA A 649 5.67 31.85 -0.70
N LEU A 650 5.29 30.57 -0.71
CA LEU A 650 3.90 30.14 -0.88
C LEU A 650 3.00 30.70 0.23
N ALA A 651 3.42 30.62 1.50
CA ALA A 651 2.67 31.17 2.63
C ALA A 651 2.46 32.68 2.49
N ASN A 652 3.51 33.44 2.19
CA ASN A 652 3.44 34.90 2.03
C ASN A 652 2.49 35.30 0.90
N TRP A 653 2.56 34.61 -0.24
CA TRP A 653 1.66 34.86 -1.37
C TRP A 653 0.20 34.52 -1.03
N LEU A 654 -0.04 33.39 -0.36
CA LEU A 654 -1.37 33.00 0.11
C LEU A 654 -1.96 33.96 1.16
N ASP A 655 -1.10 34.69 1.88
CA ASP A 655 -1.49 35.76 2.82
C ASP A 655 -1.70 37.12 2.13
N GLY A 656 -1.45 37.24 0.83
CA GLY A 656 -1.55 38.49 0.07
C GLY A 656 -0.41 39.46 0.39
N VAL A 657 0.71 38.98 0.93
CA VAL A 657 1.91 39.81 1.19
C VAL A 657 2.61 40.18 -0.11
N SER A 658 2.55 39.30 -1.12
CA SER A 658 3.04 39.55 -2.47
C SER A 658 1.90 39.41 -3.48
N GLU A 659 1.92 40.21 -4.54
CA GLU A 659 0.93 40.13 -5.63
C GLU A 659 1.16 38.86 -6.47
N GLU A 660 2.43 38.52 -6.72
CA GLU A 660 2.85 37.34 -7.44
C GLU A 660 3.46 36.30 -6.51
N LEU A 661 3.43 35.02 -6.91
CA LEU A 661 4.09 33.97 -6.17
C LEU A 661 5.59 34.01 -6.46
N GLU A 662 6.32 34.70 -5.58
CA GLU A 662 7.77 34.91 -5.65
C GLU A 662 8.57 33.65 -5.28
N MET A 663 8.29 32.54 -5.95
CA MET A 663 9.00 31.28 -5.76
C MET A 663 10.22 31.22 -6.70
N PRO A 664 11.41 30.77 -6.25
CA PRO A 664 12.60 30.80 -7.10
C PRO A 664 12.46 30.04 -8.43
N LEU A 665 11.73 28.91 -8.45
CA LEU A 665 11.47 28.17 -9.70
C LEU A 665 10.70 29.00 -10.75
N MET A 666 9.87 29.95 -10.31
CA MET A 666 9.13 30.84 -11.20
C MET A 666 9.97 32.05 -11.61
N GLN A 667 10.70 32.64 -10.67
CA GLN A 667 11.60 33.76 -10.94
C GLN A 667 12.73 33.38 -11.91
N MET A 668 13.16 32.11 -11.90
CA MET A 668 14.18 31.58 -12.80
C MET A 668 13.61 31.04 -14.13
N GLU A 669 12.30 31.17 -14.37
CA GLU A 669 11.61 30.68 -15.58
C GLU A 669 11.90 29.19 -15.87
N THR A 670 12.00 28.37 -14.83
CA THR A 670 12.36 26.94 -14.96
C THR A 670 11.17 26.03 -15.26
N MET A 671 9.95 26.56 -15.20
CA MET A 671 8.73 25.82 -15.56
C MET A 671 8.47 25.92 -17.05
N LYS A 672 8.08 24.80 -17.66
CA LYS A 672 7.48 24.82 -19.00
C LYS A 672 6.13 25.53 -18.96
N GLU A 673 5.64 25.93 -20.14
CA GLU A 673 4.25 26.34 -20.29
C GLU A 673 3.31 25.25 -19.77
N HIS A 674 2.34 25.69 -18.98
CA HIS A 674 1.33 24.84 -18.37
C HIS A 674 -0.04 25.46 -18.58
N THR A 675 -1.05 24.62 -18.56
CA THR A 675 -2.45 25.08 -18.58
C THR A 675 -2.78 25.91 -17.34
N VAL A 676 -3.87 26.69 -17.43
CA VAL A 676 -4.51 27.38 -16.28
C VAL A 676 -4.84 26.40 -15.14
N CYS A 677 -4.99 25.13 -15.48
CA CYS A 677 -5.33 24.04 -14.56
C CYS A 677 -4.09 23.40 -13.92
N GLY A 678 -2.90 23.90 -14.25
CA GLY A 678 -1.61 23.47 -13.71
C GLY A 678 -1.01 22.25 -14.39
N TRP A 679 -1.61 21.73 -15.46
CA TRP A 679 -1.09 20.56 -16.19
C TRP A 679 -0.14 20.97 -17.30
N PHE A 680 0.98 20.25 -17.44
CA PHE A 680 1.93 20.43 -18.54
C PHE A 680 1.49 19.62 -19.77
N ASN A 681 1.80 20.15 -20.95
CA ASN A 681 1.56 19.49 -22.25
C ASN A 681 2.59 18.40 -22.56
#